data_AF-A0A3D9JPZ6-F1
#
_entry.id   AF-A0A3D9JPZ6-F1
#
_cell.length_a   1.000
_cell.length_b   1.000
_cell.length_c   1.000
_cell.angle_alpha   90.00
_cell.angle_beta   90.00
_cell.angle_gamma   90.00
#
_symmetry.space_group_name_H-M   'P 1'
#
loop_
_entity.id
_entity.type
_entity.pdbx_description
1 polymer ?
#
loop_
_entity_poly.entity_id
_entity_poly.type
_entity_poly.pdbx_seq_one_letter_code
_entity_poly.pdbx_strand_id
1 'polypeptide(L)'
;MEKFIPPILNKEVACIVSSEADLELVARISCFLYKSDNYVPMFRLPKADFKRRNVYEANDDSFISELITNKASRQILNSIARIQCRRVILIGLDENQKSFLNLEKYFSVEFIELNTLNEIDTKLSFLTREFDGILPCRKADILHGLVYSLRSNKLLVVDESAQCISNFYDNNSEGIVIVESEGAVTEIFVVNYSCSIKADIKFIRSYHHSELRDLKQRLYKWKREDSYGSFLSFNNTIIESLSDVKFEEYKYATFFTDGIPYGVIFNEYVACTHVLKSINVDVFIFNNILYEEKNTTNGSAVIFSPLPQDLGKQTIAEVRHANRIFNEMNFSVKNLIEKDATVKAFDNFVGHYPFDVLHICSHGGKIDGYYVIQEFIDREGNKHVVEYEEVVGFSPDGKVYVNVSRKMIFRLFDGFAWRSAELEQQHYPKYVFTDMLKALYSDDRKVNRNKVDNILIEDSCHVQCFDDIHQGQFNSIASHGLPFIFNNSCTSWEEFALQLIAAGCRAYIGTLWNINNEVAVSSASVFYNGVFNNTILGAFQEMINSIENEKYKDIYIYCGLHFSTIKKSSNNSKNRVRDNLLEALDQWISYTFNQKSVELLEAALRIIKFLNSELTSYFDNPKVIKALVGSAIIINDLEMKLKRERTLLSE
;
A
#
# COMPACT_ATOMS: atom_id res chain seq x y z
N MET A 1 -6.79 11.25 25.53
CA MET A 1 -5.59 10.42 25.30
C MET A 1 -4.46 11.38 24.91
N GLU A 2 -3.27 11.24 25.48
CA GLU A 2 -2.10 12.04 25.11
C GLU A 2 -1.72 11.72 23.65
N LYS A 3 -1.40 12.72 22.83
CA LYS A 3 -1.11 12.49 21.41
C LYS A 3 0.25 11.83 21.27
N PHE A 4 0.31 10.67 20.63
CA PHE A 4 1.56 10.04 20.25
C PHE A 4 2.37 10.95 19.34
N ILE A 5 3.66 11.13 19.65
CA ILE A 5 4.55 12.02 18.91
C ILE A 5 5.20 11.20 17.78
N PRO A 6 5.07 11.63 16.51
CA PRO A 6 5.78 10.98 15.41
C PRO A 6 7.29 11.21 15.52
N PRO A 7 8.13 10.28 15.03
CA PRO A 7 9.57 10.49 14.98
C PRO A 7 9.92 11.57 13.95
N ILE A 8 11.12 12.15 14.06
CA ILE A 8 11.62 13.17 13.12
C ILE A 8 12.32 12.47 11.94
N LEU A 9 12.04 12.88 10.71
CA LEU A 9 12.75 12.40 9.52
C LEU A 9 14.17 12.97 9.49
N ASN A 10 15.15 12.08 9.32
CA ASN A 10 16.53 12.46 9.07
C ASN A 10 16.64 13.09 7.66
N LYS A 11 16.97 14.38 7.60
CA LYS A 11 17.18 15.13 6.34
C LYS A 11 18.64 15.19 5.90
N GLU A 12 19.56 14.65 6.68
CA GLU A 12 20.97 14.58 6.29
C GLU A 12 21.20 13.40 5.33
N VAL A 13 20.59 12.26 5.63
CA VAL A 13 20.83 10.99 4.92
C VAL A 13 19.54 10.23 4.65
N ALA A 14 19.41 9.69 3.44
CA ALA A 14 18.50 8.59 3.12
C ALA A 14 19.29 7.38 2.56
N CYS A 15 18.71 6.19 2.62
CA CYS A 15 19.34 4.96 2.12
C CYS A 15 18.48 4.28 1.05
N ILE A 16 19.12 3.74 0.02
CA ILE A 16 18.53 2.78 -0.92
C ILE A 16 19.28 1.47 -0.76
N VAL A 17 18.56 0.40 -0.42
CA VAL A 17 19.11 -0.88 0.01
C VAL A 17 18.66 -1.96 -0.97
N SER A 18 19.57 -2.81 -1.43
CA SER A 18 19.19 -3.98 -2.22
C SER A 18 18.35 -4.94 -1.38
N SER A 19 17.35 -5.57 -1.98
CA SER A 19 16.64 -6.69 -1.33
C SER A 19 17.56 -7.86 -0.97
N GLU A 20 18.71 -7.97 -1.64
CA GLU A 20 19.72 -9.02 -1.47
C GLU A 20 20.94 -8.56 -0.66
N ALA A 21 20.90 -7.37 -0.05
CA ALA A 21 22.03 -6.87 0.73
C ALA A 21 22.28 -7.75 1.96
N ASP A 22 23.55 -7.92 2.35
CA ASP A 22 23.89 -8.64 3.58
C ASP A 22 23.26 -7.93 4.78
N LEU A 23 22.48 -8.68 5.57
CA LEU A 23 21.79 -8.18 6.75
C LEU A 23 22.76 -7.54 7.75
N GLU A 24 23.99 -8.07 7.86
CA GLU A 24 25.04 -7.50 8.72
C GLU A 24 25.49 -6.12 8.27
N LEU A 25 25.69 -5.94 6.97
CA LEU A 25 26.07 -4.66 6.40
C LEU A 25 25.02 -3.60 6.71
N VAL A 26 23.74 -3.92 6.46
CA VAL A 26 22.63 -2.98 6.67
C VAL A 26 22.42 -2.68 8.16
N ALA A 27 22.56 -3.67 9.05
CA ALA A 27 22.42 -3.50 10.49
C ALA A 27 23.56 -2.64 11.06
N ARG A 28 24.80 -2.87 10.62
CA ARG A 28 25.95 -2.06 11.05
C ARG A 28 25.85 -0.62 10.55
N ILE A 29 25.44 -0.40 9.30
CA ILE A 29 25.16 0.96 8.80
C ILE A 29 24.05 1.64 9.62
N SER A 30 23.00 0.91 10.00
CA SER A 30 21.94 1.45 10.88
C SER A 30 22.49 1.89 12.24
N CYS A 31 23.47 1.16 12.80
CA CYS A 31 24.18 1.57 14.01
C CYS A 31 24.93 2.89 13.84
N PHE A 32 25.39 3.27 12.64
CA PHE A 32 26.01 4.59 12.42
C PHE A 32 24.97 5.69 12.26
N LEU A 33 23.87 5.41 11.57
CA LEU A 33 22.87 6.40 11.18
C LEU A 33 21.85 6.73 12.28
N TYR A 34 21.65 5.82 13.24
CA TYR A 34 20.62 5.97 14.27
C TYR A 34 20.80 7.22 15.12
N LYS A 35 19.70 7.91 15.41
CA LYS A 35 19.67 8.98 16.41
C LYS A 35 18.36 8.87 17.15
N SER A 36 18.37 9.05 18.47
CA SER A 36 17.14 9.03 19.28
C SER A 36 16.10 9.95 18.65
N ASP A 37 14.85 9.50 18.63
CA ASP A 37 13.69 10.23 18.11
C ASP A 37 13.76 10.57 16.61
N ASN A 38 14.74 10.04 15.87
CA ASN A 38 14.89 10.26 14.43
C ASN A 38 14.74 8.95 13.67
N TYR A 39 13.91 8.97 12.62
CA TYR A 39 13.81 7.91 11.64
C TYR A 39 14.69 8.23 10.43
N VAL A 40 15.59 7.31 10.08
CA VAL A 40 16.42 7.40 8.88
C VAL A 40 15.67 6.70 7.74
N PRO A 41 15.28 7.41 6.66
CA PRO A 41 14.53 6.77 5.59
C PRO A 41 15.40 5.78 4.83
N MET A 42 15.01 4.51 4.91
CA MET A 42 15.64 3.41 4.19
C MET A 42 14.60 2.81 3.25
N PHE A 43 14.99 2.64 1.99
CA PHE A 43 14.10 2.13 0.95
C PHE A 43 14.67 0.87 0.33
N ARG A 44 13.86 -0.19 0.22
CA ARG A 44 14.25 -1.44 -0.43
C ARG A 44 14.02 -1.34 -1.93
N LEU A 45 15.09 -1.53 -2.69
CA LEU A 45 15.03 -1.76 -4.13
C LEU A 45 15.02 -3.28 -4.40
N PRO A 46 13.98 -3.83 -5.06
CA PRO A 46 13.95 -5.23 -5.45
C PRO A 46 15.14 -5.61 -6.34
N LYS A 47 15.47 -6.91 -6.36
CA LYS A 47 16.45 -7.46 -7.31
C LYS A 47 16.04 -7.16 -8.75
N ALA A 48 17.01 -6.72 -9.55
CA ALA A 48 16.85 -6.51 -10.97
C ALA A 48 17.66 -7.56 -11.75
N ASP A 49 16.98 -8.49 -12.40
CA ASP A 49 17.65 -9.53 -13.19
C ASP A 49 18.28 -8.94 -14.48
N PHE A 50 17.84 -7.75 -14.90
CA PHE A 50 18.25 -7.10 -16.15
C PHE A 50 18.46 -5.59 -15.95
N LYS A 51 19.27 -4.97 -16.81
CA LYS A 51 19.37 -3.51 -16.88
C LYS A 51 18.07 -2.90 -17.40
N ARG A 52 17.73 -1.71 -16.90
CA ARG A 52 16.57 -0.94 -17.35
C ARG A 52 16.67 -0.65 -18.85
N ARG A 53 15.55 -0.83 -19.55
CA ARG A 53 15.41 -0.49 -20.97
C ARG A 53 14.44 0.68 -21.14
N ASN A 54 14.51 1.32 -22.30
CA ASN A 54 13.64 2.45 -22.64
C ASN A 54 12.32 2.02 -23.31
N VAL A 55 12.24 0.76 -23.77
CA VAL A 55 11.07 0.20 -24.45
C VAL A 55 10.63 -1.05 -23.69
N TYR A 56 9.35 -1.08 -23.31
CA TYR A 56 8.74 -2.24 -22.68
C TYR A 56 8.21 -3.16 -23.78
N GLU A 57 8.71 -4.38 -23.84
CA GLU A 57 8.14 -5.43 -24.64
C GLU A 57 7.49 -6.43 -23.69
N ALA A 58 6.16 -6.50 -23.68
CA ALA A 58 5.41 -7.44 -22.84
C ALA A 58 5.78 -8.92 -23.10
N ASN A 59 6.43 -9.19 -24.23
CA ASN A 59 6.89 -10.51 -24.65
C ASN A 59 8.30 -10.87 -24.16
N ASP A 60 8.94 -10.03 -23.34
CA ASP A 60 10.29 -10.28 -22.82
C ASP A 60 10.28 -10.87 -21.40
N ASP A 61 11.25 -11.72 -21.08
CA ASP A 61 11.42 -12.34 -19.76
C ASP A 61 11.72 -11.36 -18.65
N SER A 62 12.32 -10.23 -19.02
CA SER A 62 12.58 -9.13 -18.11
C SER A 62 11.33 -8.33 -17.74
N PHE A 63 10.21 -8.48 -18.45
CA PHE A 63 9.05 -7.58 -18.32
C PHE A 63 8.53 -7.46 -16.88
N ILE A 64 8.32 -8.57 -16.18
CA ILE A 64 7.79 -8.55 -14.80
C ILE A 64 8.79 -7.98 -13.81
N SER A 65 10.06 -8.40 -13.89
CA SER A 65 11.14 -7.86 -13.04
C SER A 65 11.29 -6.36 -13.27
N GLU A 66 11.27 -5.93 -14.53
CA GLU A 66 11.36 -4.53 -14.93
C GLU A 66 10.15 -3.72 -14.45
N LEU A 67 8.93 -4.27 -14.51
CA LEU A 67 7.73 -3.62 -14.01
C LEU A 67 7.79 -3.39 -12.48
N ILE A 68 8.14 -4.43 -11.72
CA ILE A 68 8.24 -4.38 -10.25
C ILE A 68 9.32 -3.37 -9.84
N THR A 69 10.51 -3.48 -10.44
CA THR A 69 11.65 -2.62 -10.10
C THR A 69 11.42 -1.18 -10.54
N ASN A 70 10.77 -0.93 -11.69
CA ASN A 70 10.39 0.43 -12.09
C ASN A 70 9.33 1.05 -11.16
N LYS A 71 8.36 0.26 -10.69
CA LYS A 71 7.37 0.75 -9.72
C LYS A 71 8.07 1.16 -8.42
N ALA A 72 8.91 0.28 -7.87
CA ALA A 72 9.68 0.55 -6.66
C ALA A 72 10.60 1.77 -6.85
N SER A 73 11.40 1.80 -7.92
CA SER A 73 12.33 2.91 -8.18
C SER A 73 11.61 4.27 -8.26
N ARG A 74 10.46 4.36 -8.94
CA ARG A 74 9.66 5.59 -8.98
C ARG A 74 9.19 6.03 -7.59
N GLN A 75 8.73 5.10 -6.76
CA GLN A 75 8.31 5.41 -5.39
C GLN A 75 9.48 5.90 -4.52
N ILE A 76 10.65 5.29 -4.67
CA ILE A 76 11.88 5.67 -3.97
C ILE A 76 12.34 7.07 -4.42
N LEU A 77 12.45 7.31 -5.72
CA LEU A 77 12.88 8.60 -6.27
C LEU A 77 11.91 9.73 -5.85
N ASN A 78 10.60 9.48 -5.89
CA ASN A 78 9.61 10.43 -5.39
C ASN A 78 9.78 10.70 -3.89
N SER A 79 10.13 9.68 -3.10
CA SER A 79 10.39 9.82 -1.66
C SER A 79 11.67 10.64 -1.40
N ILE A 80 12.73 10.42 -2.16
CA ILE A 80 13.98 11.20 -2.11
C ILE A 80 13.73 12.67 -2.50
N ALA A 81 12.95 12.90 -3.56
CA ALA A 81 12.55 14.25 -3.96
C ALA A 81 11.77 14.97 -2.86
N ARG A 82 10.92 14.24 -2.12
CA ARG A 82 10.13 14.79 -1.00
C ARG A 82 10.97 15.06 0.23
N ILE A 83 11.89 14.19 0.62
CA ILE A 83 12.69 14.38 1.83
C ILE A 83 13.72 15.51 1.65
N GLN A 84 14.23 15.70 0.44
CA GLN A 84 15.29 16.69 0.12
C GLN A 84 16.54 16.49 0.99
N CYS A 85 16.99 15.23 1.10
CA CYS A 85 18.16 14.90 1.90
C CYS A 85 19.45 15.39 1.25
N ARG A 86 20.51 15.59 2.06
CA ARG A 86 21.82 16.02 1.55
C ARG A 86 22.62 14.89 0.91
N ARG A 87 22.46 13.67 1.42
CA ARG A 87 23.18 12.49 0.95
C ARG A 87 22.25 11.30 0.77
N VAL A 88 22.58 10.45 -0.19
CA VAL A 88 21.91 9.16 -0.41
C VAL A 88 22.96 8.06 -0.36
N ILE A 89 22.79 7.12 0.57
CA ILE A 89 23.64 5.93 0.69
C ILE A 89 23.04 4.79 -0.13
N LEU A 90 23.83 4.21 -1.02
CA LEU A 90 23.45 3.05 -1.85
C LEU A 90 24.09 1.80 -1.24
N ILE A 91 23.27 0.90 -0.70
CA ILE A 91 23.74 -0.24 0.09
C ILE A 91 23.52 -1.54 -0.68
N GLY A 92 24.63 -2.18 -1.08
CA GLY A 92 24.64 -3.49 -1.75
C GLY A 92 23.92 -3.51 -3.11
N LEU A 93 23.78 -2.36 -3.78
CA LEU A 93 23.11 -2.29 -5.08
C LEU A 93 24.03 -2.79 -6.20
N ASP A 94 23.52 -3.70 -7.02
CA ASP A 94 24.21 -4.11 -8.26
C ASP A 94 23.98 -3.10 -9.41
N GLU A 95 24.72 -3.28 -10.51
CA GLU A 95 24.64 -2.40 -11.69
C GLU A 95 23.28 -2.46 -12.40
N ASN A 96 22.56 -3.58 -12.31
CA ASN A 96 21.22 -3.69 -12.87
C ASN A 96 20.25 -2.81 -12.07
N GLN A 97 20.26 -2.93 -10.74
CA GLN A 97 19.46 -2.12 -9.83
C GLN A 97 19.76 -0.62 -9.98
N LYS A 98 21.03 -0.23 -10.00
CA LYS A 98 21.44 1.18 -10.20
C LYS A 98 20.89 1.77 -11.50
N SER A 99 20.83 0.97 -12.57
CA SER A 99 20.29 1.43 -13.87
C SER A 99 18.83 1.88 -13.81
N PHE A 100 18.05 1.44 -12.81
CA PHE A 100 16.67 1.88 -12.63
C PHE A 100 16.53 3.25 -11.99
N LEU A 101 17.50 3.65 -11.18
CA LEU A 101 17.42 4.86 -10.35
C LEU A 101 17.81 6.12 -11.13
N ASN A 102 18.86 6.04 -11.96
CA ASN A 102 19.40 7.16 -12.74
C ASN A 102 19.53 8.45 -11.90
N LEU A 103 20.11 8.32 -10.70
CA LEU A 103 20.01 9.32 -9.63
C LEU A 103 20.61 10.68 -10.02
N GLU A 104 21.75 10.68 -10.70
CA GLU A 104 22.47 11.89 -11.13
C GLU A 104 21.66 12.77 -12.08
N LYS A 105 20.71 12.18 -12.83
CA LYS A 105 19.80 12.92 -13.70
C LYS A 105 18.80 13.77 -12.90
N TYR A 106 18.42 13.31 -11.71
CA TYR A 106 17.31 13.86 -10.95
C TYR A 106 17.73 14.66 -9.72
N PHE A 107 18.91 14.38 -9.16
CA PHE A 107 19.33 14.97 -7.90
C PHE A 107 20.77 15.45 -7.93
N SER A 108 21.00 16.60 -7.30
CA SER A 108 22.32 17.17 -7.02
C SER A 108 22.67 16.95 -5.55
N VAL A 109 22.72 15.68 -5.14
CA VAL A 109 23.06 15.23 -3.78
C VAL A 109 24.31 14.36 -3.81
N GLU A 110 24.97 14.18 -2.67
CA GLU A 110 26.12 13.29 -2.57
C GLU A 110 25.65 11.82 -2.52
N PHE A 111 26.19 10.97 -3.40
CA PHE A 111 25.92 9.54 -3.40
C PHE A 111 27.08 8.78 -2.78
N ILE A 112 26.79 7.93 -1.80
CA ILE A 112 27.80 7.11 -1.11
C ILE A 112 27.46 5.64 -1.32
N GLU A 113 28.29 4.93 -2.08
CA GLU A 113 28.11 3.49 -2.26
C GLU A 113 28.76 2.71 -1.12
N LEU A 114 28.06 1.72 -0.57
CA LEU A 114 28.55 0.81 0.46
C LEU A 114 28.20 -0.63 0.09
N ASN A 115 29.22 -1.43 -0.21
CA ASN A 115 29.03 -2.83 -0.62
C ASN A 115 29.60 -3.84 0.39
N THR A 116 30.48 -3.40 1.29
CA THR A 116 31.17 -4.28 2.25
C THR A 116 31.34 -3.62 3.61
N LEU A 117 31.53 -4.44 4.65
CA LEU A 117 31.70 -3.97 6.04
C LEU A 117 32.94 -3.07 6.21
N ASN A 118 34.02 -3.35 5.48
CA ASN A 118 35.29 -2.60 5.57
C ASN A 118 35.17 -1.15 5.07
N GLU A 119 34.16 -0.85 4.26
CA GLU A 119 33.94 0.49 3.72
C GLU A 119 33.23 1.42 4.72
N ILE A 120 32.57 0.87 5.75
CA ILE A 120 31.71 1.64 6.66
C ILE A 120 32.48 2.74 7.36
N ASP A 121 33.56 2.41 8.07
CA ASP A 121 34.28 3.38 8.91
C ASP A 121 34.89 4.52 8.08
N THR A 122 35.35 4.21 6.86
CA THR A 122 35.97 5.21 5.97
C THR A 122 34.91 6.11 5.32
N LYS A 123 33.87 5.53 4.72
CA LYS A 123 32.85 6.26 3.95
C LYS A 123 31.79 6.93 4.83
N LEU A 124 31.56 6.45 6.05
CA LEU A 124 30.63 7.06 7.03
C LEU A 124 31.33 7.92 8.09
N SER A 125 32.62 8.20 7.92
CA SER A 125 33.42 9.02 8.84
C SER A 125 32.83 10.43 9.09
N PHE A 126 32.06 10.97 8.14
CA PHE A 126 31.37 12.26 8.28
C PHE A 126 30.28 12.30 9.36
N LEU A 127 29.79 11.15 9.84
CA LEU A 127 28.77 11.09 10.89
C LEU A 127 29.35 11.32 12.31
N THR A 128 30.69 11.27 12.47
CA THR A 128 31.40 11.49 13.74
C THR A 128 30.72 10.81 14.93
N ARG A 129 30.42 9.51 14.80
CA ARG A 129 29.73 8.75 15.85
C ARG A 129 30.71 8.05 16.78
N GLU A 130 30.54 8.26 18.07
CA GLU A 130 31.24 7.52 19.12
C GLU A 130 30.29 6.47 19.72
N PHE A 131 30.80 5.25 19.88
CA PHE A 131 30.05 4.12 20.42
C PHE A 131 30.52 3.80 21.84
N ASP A 132 29.57 3.40 22.69
CA ASP A 132 29.80 2.97 24.08
C ASP A 132 30.26 1.51 24.16
N GLY A 133 31.18 1.14 23.26
CA GLY A 133 31.73 -0.20 23.11
C GLY A 133 31.09 -1.02 21.98
N ILE A 134 31.36 -2.33 22.03
CA ILE A 134 30.97 -3.31 21.02
C ILE A 134 29.92 -4.24 21.62
N LEU A 135 28.95 -4.64 20.79
CA LEU A 135 28.02 -5.73 21.06
C LEU A 135 28.31 -6.90 20.10
N PRO A 136 28.95 -7.99 20.57
CA PRO A 136 29.07 -9.21 19.79
C PRO A 136 27.71 -9.92 19.72
N CYS A 137 27.32 -10.38 18.53
CA CYS A 137 26.09 -11.16 18.31
C CYS A 137 26.29 -12.22 17.22
N ARG A 138 25.51 -13.29 17.24
CA ARG A 138 25.53 -14.28 16.15
C ARG A 138 24.80 -13.72 14.93
N LYS A 139 25.13 -14.21 13.73
CA LYS A 139 24.41 -13.79 12.52
C LYS A 139 22.90 -14.09 12.59
N ALA A 140 22.52 -15.18 13.25
CA ALA A 140 21.12 -15.54 13.48
C ALA A 140 20.37 -14.58 14.42
N ASP A 141 21.08 -13.89 15.32
CA ASP A 141 20.50 -13.02 16.35
C ASP A 141 20.61 -11.53 15.96
N ILE A 142 20.93 -11.23 14.69
CA ILE A 142 21.36 -9.90 14.29
C ILE A 142 20.29 -8.81 14.45
N LEU A 143 19.02 -9.17 14.32
CA LEU A 143 17.90 -8.25 14.52
C LEU A 143 17.77 -7.88 16.00
N HIS A 144 17.82 -8.88 16.90
CA HIS A 144 17.86 -8.65 18.35
C HIS A 144 19.10 -7.87 18.78
N GLY A 145 20.26 -8.24 18.23
CA GLY A 145 21.52 -7.54 18.43
C GLY A 145 21.43 -6.07 18.00
N LEU A 146 20.83 -5.79 16.84
CA LEU A 146 20.63 -4.42 16.36
C LEU A 146 19.78 -3.61 17.34
N VAL A 147 18.66 -4.16 17.83
CA VAL A 147 17.80 -3.47 18.82
C VAL A 147 18.61 -3.08 20.06
N TYR A 148 19.38 -4.02 20.61
CA TYR A 148 20.21 -3.75 21.78
C TYR A 148 21.32 -2.74 21.48
N SER A 149 21.98 -2.86 20.32
CA SER A 149 23.01 -1.93 19.87
C SER A 149 22.50 -0.49 19.75
N LEU A 150 21.32 -0.29 19.15
CA LEU A 150 20.74 1.05 18.99
C LEU A 150 20.36 1.65 20.35
N ARG A 151 19.75 0.86 21.25
CA ARG A 151 19.31 1.33 22.57
C ARG A 151 20.47 1.58 23.55
N SER A 152 21.55 0.79 23.45
CA SER A 152 22.74 0.92 24.32
C SER A 152 23.89 1.70 23.68
N ASN A 153 23.68 2.27 22.49
CA ASN A 153 24.69 2.97 21.69
C ASN A 153 25.99 2.16 21.48
N LYS A 154 25.89 0.86 21.23
CA LYS A 154 27.02 -0.03 20.97
C LYS A 154 27.14 -0.39 19.49
N LEU A 155 28.37 -0.54 19.03
CA LEU A 155 28.63 -1.02 17.68
C LEU A 155 28.34 -2.52 17.58
N LEU A 156 27.41 -2.90 16.70
CA LEU A 156 27.10 -4.29 16.43
C LEU A 156 28.24 -4.97 15.65
N VAL A 157 28.69 -6.14 16.13
CA VAL A 157 29.71 -6.96 15.47
C VAL A 157 29.25 -8.41 15.46
N VAL A 158 29.34 -9.08 14.31
CA VAL A 158 29.03 -10.50 14.23
C VAL A 158 30.17 -11.34 14.80
N ASP A 159 29.84 -12.21 15.74
CA ASP A 159 30.70 -13.18 16.40
C ASP A 159 29.87 -14.43 16.71
N GLU A 160 30.11 -15.52 15.98
CA GLU A 160 29.38 -16.78 16.15
C GLU A 160 29.62 -17.44 17.54
N SER A 161 30.65 -17.02 18.27
CA SER A 161 30.90 -17.46 19.65
C SER A 161 30.12 -16.69 20.70
N ALA A 162 29.39 -15.62 20.30
CA ALA A 162 28.58 -14.82 21.20
C ALA A 162 27.46 -15.63 21.87
N GLN A 163 26.95 -15.13 23.00
CA GLN A 163 25.74 -15.67 23.62
C GLN A 163 24.50 -15.30 22.79
N CYS A 164 23.49 -16.17 22.82
CA CYS A 164 22.22 -15.88 22.16
C CYS A 164 21.54 -14.68 22.84
N ILE A 165 21.00 -13.77 22.03
CA ILE A 165 20.34 -12.56 22.51
C ILE A 165 18.83 -12.81 22.51
N SER A 166 18.19 -12.64 23.67
CA SER A 166 16.73 -12.76 23.80
C SER A 166 16.02 -11.46 23.41
N ASN A 167 14.68 -11.49 23.40
CA ASN A 167 13.86 -10.28 23.29
C ASN A 167 14.25 -9.27 24.39
N PHE A 168 14.28 -7.99 23.99
CA PHE A 168 14.60 -6.87 24.88
C PHE A 168 13.37 -5.98 25.04
N TYR A 169 12.81 -5.97 26.25
CA TYR A 169 11.68 -5.12 26.64
C TYR A 169 12.19 -4.01 27.57
N ASP A 170 11.83 -2.77 27.25
CA ASP A 170 12.10 -1.62 28.11
C ASP A 170 10.87 -1.37 28.99
N ASN A 171 11.07 -1.43 30.31
CA ASN A 171 10.00 -1.20 31.29
C ASN A 171 9.33 0.19 31.17
N ASN A 172 9.90 1.12 30.41
CA ASN A 172 9.34 2.45 30.18
C ASN A 172 8.73 2.65 28.78
N SER A 173 8.62 1.59 27.96
CA SER A 173 8.09 1.74 26.61
C SER A 173 6.57 1.97 26.62
N GLU A 174 6.09 2.92 25.82
CA GLU A 174 4.65 3.20 25.71
C GLU A 174 3.92 2.25 24.75
N GLY A 175 4.65 1.51 23.93
CA GLY A 175 4.04 0.63 22.93
C GLY A 175 4.98 -0.46 22.43
N ILE A 176 4.40 -1.42 21.72
CA ILE A 176 5.13 -2.58 21.21
C ILE A 176 4.92 -2.74 19.70
N VAL A 177 5.99 -3.13 19.01
CA VAL A 177 6.01 -3.49 17.60
C VAL A 177 6.17 -5.00 17.50
N ILE A 178 5.23 -5.67 16.85
CA ILE A 178 5.28 -7.12 16.61
C ILE A 178 5.61 -7.34 15.13
N VAL A 179 6.59 -8.19 14.83
CA VAL A 179 7.04 -8.44 13.47
C VAL A 179 7.05 -9.94 13.19
N GLU A 180 6.28 -10.36 12.19
CA GLU A 180 6.43 -11.70 11.59
C GLU A 180 7.77 -11.74 10.84
N SER A 181 8.76 -12.43 11.39
CA SER A 181 10.15 -12.37 10.95
C SER A 181 10.53 -13.55 10.06
N GLU A 182 11.19 -13.23 8.96
CA GLU A 182 11.84 -14.14 8.03
C GLU A 182 13.33 -13.82 7.84
N GLY A 183 13.86 -12.83 8.57
CA GLY A 183 15.24 -12.37 8.45
C GLY A 183 15.49 -11.47 7.25
N ALA A 184 14.47 -10.74 6.76
CA ALA A 184 14.60 -9.85 5.61
C ALA A 184 15.21 -8.47 5.98
N VAL A 185 15.84 -7.81 5.00
CA VAL A 185 16.40 -6.45 5.18
C VAL A 185 15.35 -5.41 5.58
N THR A 186 14.08 -5.62 5.23
CA THR A 186 12.96 -4.74 5.63
C THR A 186 12.73 -4.73 7.14
N GLU A 187 13.09 -5.79 7.84
CA GLU A 187 12.95 -5.89 9.30
C GLU A 187 13.91 -4.94 10.03
N ILE A 188 15.06 -4.63 9.43
CA ILE A 188 15.94 -3.56 9.93
C ILE A 188 15.25 -2.19 9.86
N PHE A 189 14.42 -1.95 8.84
CA PHE A 189 13.67 -0.69 8.74
C PHE A 189 12.64 -0.61 9.86
N VAL A 190 12.03 -1.74 10.21
CA VAL A 190 11.09 -1.85 11.34
C VAL A 190 11.80 -1.66 12.67
N VAL A 191 13.02 -2.20 12.86
CA VAL A 191 13.86 -1.93 14.04
C VAL A 191 14.19 -0.44 14.16
N ASN A 192 14.61 0.19 13.06
CA ASN A 192 14.90 1.63 13.04
C ASN A 192 13.64 2.44 13.36
N TYR A 193 12.49 2.02 12.84
CA TYR A 193 11.20 2.61 13.18
C TYR A 193 10.88 2.45 14.66
N SER A 194 10.91 1.24 15.22
CA SER A 194 10.57 0.97 16.63
C SER A 194 11.48 1.74 17.60
N CYS A 195 12.78 1.79 17.32
CA CYS A 195 13.73 2.58 18.11
C CYS A 195 13.46 4.09 17.96
N SER A 196 13.08 4.58 16.77
CA SER A 196 12.75 6.00 16.58
C SER A 196 11.53 6.48 17.37
N ILE A 197 10.61 5.57 17.70
CA ILE A 197 9.41 5.85 18.51
C ILE A 197 9.52 5.35 19.95
N LYS A 198 10.69 4.82 20.35
CA LYS A 198 10.95 4.23 21.67
C LYS A 198 9.96 3.08 22.02
N ALA A 199 9.50 2.36 21.01
CA ALA A 199 8.65 1.19 21.18
C ALA A 199 9.50 -0.07 21.37
N ASP A 200 9.02 -0.97 22.24
CA ASP A 200 9.48 -2.35 22.28
C ASP A 200 9.24 -3.07 20.98
N ILE A 201 10.02 -4.11 20.72
CA ILE A 201 9.90 -4.90 19.51
C ILE A 201 10.03 -6.38 19.83
N LYS A 202 9.16 -7.17 19.20
CA LYS A 202 9.19 -8.62 19.26
C LYS A 202 9.12 -9.20 17.86
N PHE A 203 10.03 -10.12 17.59
CA PHE A 203 9.99 -10.95 16.40
C PHE A 203 9.26 -12.25 16.73
N ILE A 204 8.29 -12.61 15.88
CA ILE A 204 7.58 -13.89 15.91
C ILE A 204 7.82 -14.62 14.59
N ARG A 205 7.49 -15.90 14.52
CA ARG A 205 7.61 -16.65 13.26
C ARG A 205 6.75 -16.01 12.16
N SER A 206 7.24 -16.02 10.92
CA SER A 206 6.39 -15.84 9.76
C SER A 206 5.53 -17.09 9.51
N TYR A 207 4.48 -16.92 8.72
CA TYR A 207 3.57 -18.00 8.33
C TYR A 207 3.72 -18.27 6.84
N HIS A 208 3.78 -19.54 6.45
CA HIS A 208 3.76 -19.89 5.04
C HIS A 208 2.42 -19.47 4.40
N HIS A 209 2.40 -19.22 3.09
CA HIS A 209 1.19 -18.77 2.39
C HIS A 209 -0.02 -19.72 2.54
N SER A 210 0.23 -21.04 2.62
CA SER A 210 -0.81 -22.03 2.92
C SER A 210 -1.36 -21.90 4.34
N GLU A 211 -0.51 -21.73 5.34
CA GLU A 211 -0.94 -21.49 6.73
C GLU A 211 -1.76 -20.21 6.87
N LEU A 212 -1.34 -19.13 6.19
CA LEU A 212 -2.09 -17.87 6.16
C LEU A 212 -3.49 -18.05 5.58
N ARG A 213 -3.62 -18.83 4.50
CA ARG A 213 -4.92 -19.15 3.89
C ARG A 213 -5.80 -19.91 4.88
N ASP A 214 -5.24 -20.93 5.55
CA ASP A 214 -5.97 -21.73 6.53
C ASP A 214 -6.43 -20.88 7.74
N LEU A 215 -5.57 -19.99 8.25
CA LEU A 215 -5.90 -19.09 9.35
C LEU A 215 -7.04 -18.13 8.97
N LYS A 216 -6.98 -17.53 7.77
CA LYS A 216 -8.06 -16.69 7.26
C LYS A 216 -9.36 -17.47 7.12
N GLN A 217 -9.32 -18.70 6.59
CA GLN A 217 -10.51 -19.55 6.49
C GLN A 217 -11.11 -19.89 7.85
N ARG A 218 -10.29 -20.18 8.87
CA ARG A 218 -10.78 -20.40 10.25
C ARG A 218 -11.46 -19.16 10.82
N LEU A 219 -10.87 -17.98 10.61
CA LEU A 219 -11.48 -16.71 11.01
C LEU A 219 -12.84 -16.49 10.33
N TYR A 220 -12.94 -16.78 9.03
CA TYR A 220 -14.20 -16.68 8.30
C TYR A 220 -15.25 -17.67 8.79
N LYS A 221 -14.88 -18.93 9.01
CA LYS A 221 -15.79 -19.96 9.55
C LYS A 221 -16.31 -19.57 10.93
N TRP A 222 -15.48 -19.00 11.77
CA TRP A 222 -15.94 -18.51 13.07
C TRP A 222 -17.07 -17.48 12.94
N LYS A 223 -16.90 -16.43 12.14
CA LYS A 223 -17.89 -15.33 12.07
C LYS A 223 -19.06 -15.58 11.10
N ARG A 224 -18.89 -16.45 10.10
CA ARG A 224 -19.97 -16.78 9.14
C ARG A 224 -20.80 -17.99 9.56
N GLU A 225 -20.17 -18.98 10.19
CA GLU A 225 -20.80 -20.25 10.54
C GLU A 225 -20.96 -20.40 12.07
N ASP A 226 -20.69 -19.34 12.84
CA ASP A 226 -20.68 -19.33 14.31
C ASP A 226 -19.84 -20.47 14.91
N SER A 227 -18.75 -20.86 14.22
CA SER A 227 -17.89 -21.97 14.60
C SER A 227 -16.90 -21.58 15.71
N TYR A 228 -17.28 -21.81 16.96
CA TYR A 228 -16.40 -21.56 18.11
C TYR A 228 -15.11 -22.40 18.09
N GLY A 229 -15.16 -23.62 17.54
CA GLY A 229 -13.96 -24.46 17.36
C GLY A 229 -12.94 -23.83 16.41
N SER A 230 -13.41 -23.18 15.33
CA SER A 230 -12.53 -22.44 14.42
C SER A 230 -11.91 -21.21 15.08
N PHE A 231 -12.67 -20.52 15.94
CA PHE A 231 -12.14 -19.43 16.76
C PHE A 231 -11.04 -19.91 17.71
N LEU A 232 -11.30 -20.95 18.51
CA LEU A 232 -10.30 -21.46 19.45
C LEU A 232 -9.01 -21.87 18.73
N SER A 233 -9.11 -22.53 17.58
CA SER A 233 -7.95 -22.93 16.80
C SER A 233 -7.16 -21.72 16.26
N PHE A 234 -7.86 -20.70 15.74
CA PHE A 234 -7.24 -19.46 15.30
C PHE A 234 -6.56 -18.74 16.49
N ASN A 235 -7.31 -18.54 17.57
CA ASN A 235 -6.88 -17.86 18.78
C ASN A 235 -5.65 -18.54 19.42
N ASN A 236 -5.65 -19.87 19.57
CA ASN A 236 -4.53 -20.60 20.14
C ASN A 236 -3.26 -20.42 19.31
N THR A 237 -3.36 -20.49 17.97
CA THR A 237 -2.20 -20.29 17.09
C THR A 237 -1.57 -18.90 17.29
N ILE A 238 -2.41 -17.88 17.44
CA ILE A 238 -1.98 -16.49 17.62
C ILE A 238 -1.42 -16.24 19.04
N ILE A 239 -2.13 -16.69 20.08
CA ILE A 239 -1.73 -16.50 21.48
C ILE A 239 -0.43 -17.24 21.81
N GLU A 240 -0.24 -18.47 21.30
CA GLU A 240 0.99 -19.23 21.56
C GLU A 240 2.25 -18.44 21.15
N SER A 241 2.18 -17.74 20.02
CA SER A 241 3.30 -16.92 19.50
C SER A 241 3.56 -15.64 20.31
N LEU A 242 2.62 -15.23 21.15
CA LEU A 242 2.63 -13.95 21.87
C LEU A 242 2.47 -14.10 23.39
N SER A 243 2.56 -15.32 23.92
CA SER A 243 2.24 -15.66 25.32
C SER A 243 3.10 -14.95 26.37
N ASP A 244 4.31 -14.53 26.03
CA ASP A 244 5.23 -13.75 26.89
C ASP A 244 5.03 -12.23 26.81
N VAL A 245 4.11 -11.73 25.99
CA VAL A 245 3.78 -10.29 25.91
C VAL A 245 2.58 -9.97 26.80
N LYS A 246 2.76 -8.99 27.69
CA LYS A 246 1.68 -8.43 28.51
C LYS A 246 1.14 -7.17 27.85
N PHE A 247 0.12 -7.32 27.00
CA PHE A 247 -0.39 -6.22 26.19
C PHE A 247 -0.98 -5.07 27.01
N GLU A 248 -1.48 -5.35 28.21
CA GLU A 248 -2.07 -4.38 29.13
C GLU A 248 -1.05 -3.37 29.69
N GLU A 249 0.25 -3.67 29.59
CA GLU A 249 1.32 -2.75 29.98
C GLU A 249 1.61 -1.68 28.90
N TYR A 250 1.05 -1.83 27.69
CA TYR A 250 1.29 -0.95 26.55
C TYR A 250 0.06 -0.08 26.20
N LYS A 251 0.31 1.14 25.70
CA LYS A 251 -0.75 2.02 25.17
C LYS A 251 -1.17 1.62 23.75
N TYR A 252 -0.25 1.02 22.98
CA TYR A 252 -0.52 0.57 21.61
C TYR A 252 0.34 -0.64 21.21
N ALA A 253 -0.15 -1.39 20.24
CA ALA A 253 0.59 -2.44 19.55
C ALA A 253 0.51 -2.24 18.03
N THR A 254 1.65 -2.27 17.34
CA THR A 254 1.73 -2.20 15.87
C THR A 254 2.24 -3.51 15.31
N PHE A 255 1.38 -4.21 14.56
CA PHE A 255 1.66 -5.52 13.97
C PHE A 255 2.12 -5.38 12.52
N PHE A 256 3.37 -5.74 12.23
CA PHE A 256 3.92 -5.90 10.88
C PHE A 256 3.73 -7.37 10.45
N THR A 257 2.78 -7.60 9.54
CA THR A 257 2.27 -8.96 9.25
C THR A 257 2.04 -9.17 7.76
N ASP A 258 1.93 -10.44 7.36
CA ASP A 258 1.54 -10.87 6.02
C ASP A 258 0.01 -10.98 5.85
N GLY A 259 -0.75 -10.27 6.71
CA GLY A 259 -2.19 -10.07 6.59
C GLY A 259 -3.04 -10.80 7.62
N ILE A 260 -2.47 -11.20 8.76
CA ILE A 260 -3.23 -11.70 9.92
C ILE A 260 -3.81 -10.50 10.69
N PRO A 261 -5.12 -10.48 11.00
CA PRO A 261 -5.75 -9.38 11.73
C PRO A 261 -5.65 -9.59 13.25
N TYR A 262 -4.46 -9.41 13.83
CA TYR A 262 -4.21 -9.59 15.26
C TYR A 262 -5.12 -8.75 16.16
N GLY A 263 -5.58 -7.59 15.68
CA GLY A 263 -6.53 -6.73 16.41
C GLY A 263 -7.81 -7.45 16.83
N VAL A 264 -8.24 -8.47 16.09
CA VAL A 264 -9.41 -9.30 16.44
C VAL A 264 -9.29 -9.96 17.82
N ILE A 265 -8.06 -10.27 18.24
CA ILE A 265 -7.79 -10.90 19.53
C ILE A 265 -7.34 -9.87 20.58
N PHE A 266 -6.55 -8.87 20.16
CA PHE A 266 -5.83 -8.01 21.10
C PHE A 266 -6.46 -6.63 21.34
N ASN A 267 -7.47 -6.20 20.57
CA ASN A 267 -8.11 -4.89 20.73
C ASN A 267 -8.72 -4.65 22.12
N GLU A 268 -9.12 -5.71 22.82
CA GLU A 268 -9.65 -5.62 24.18
C GLU A 268 -8.56 -5.28 25.22
N TYR A 269 -7.30 -5.62 24.92
CA TYR A 269 -6.16 -5.44 25.83
C TYR A 269 -5.33 -4.21 25.47
N VAL A 270 -5.21 -3.89 24.18
CA VAL A 270 -4.37 -2.79 23.68
C VAL A 270 -4.91 -2.24 22.36
N ALA A 271 -4.70 -0.95 22.10
CA ALA A 271 -5.04 -0.35 20.83
C ALA A 271 -4.13 -0.88 19.71
N CYS A 272 -4.71 -1.55 18.71
CA CYS A 272 -3.95 -2.24 17.67
C CYS A 272 -3.89 -1.46 16.34
N THR A 273 -2.72 -1.41 15.74
CA THR A 273 -2.52 -0.99 14.34
C THR A 273 -1.81 -2.08 13.56
N HIS A 274 -1.98 -2.08 12.24
CA HIS A 274 -1.40 -3.09 11.36
C HIS A 274 -0.62 -2.44 10.22
N VAL A 275 0.46 -3.09 9.80
CA VAL A 275 1.26 -2.75 8.62
C VAL A 275 1.46 -4.02 7.81
N LEU A 276 1.12 -3.98 6.52
CA LEU A 276 1.18 -5.14 5.64
C LEU A 276 2.60 -5.28 5.09
N LYS A 277 3.34 -6.28 5.58
CA LYS A 277 4.75 -6.53 5.24
C LYS A 277 4.99 -6.73 3.75
N SER A 278 4.02 -7.36 3.08
CA SER A 278 4.09 -7.64 1.64
C SER A 278 4.05 -6.39 0.76
N ILE A 279 3.81 -5.19 1.31
CA ILE A 279 3.68 -3.96 0.54
C ILE A 279 4.56 -2.85 1.10
N ASN A 280 5.64 -2.55 0.39
CA ASN A 280 6.39 -1.28 0.48
C ASN A 280 6.47 -0.67 1.89
N VAL A 281 6.84 -1.48 2.88
CA VAL A 281 6.85 -1.10 4.31
C VAL A 281 7.70 0.15 4.54
N ASP A 282 8.83 0.22 3.84
CA ASP A 282 9.71 1.37 3.77
C ASP A 282 8.99 2.67 3.39
N VAL A 283 8.30 2.66 2.24
CA VAL A 283 7.58 3.83 1.72
C VAL A 283 6.36 4.14 2.61
N PHE A 284 5.71 3.13 3.18
CA PHE A 284 4.58 3.28 4.07
C PHE A 284 4.94 3.99 5.38
N ILE A 285 6.03 3.56 6.04
CA ILE A 285 6.56 4.21 7.24
C ILE A 285 6.96 5.65 6.92
N PHE A 286 7.75 5.84 5.86
CA PHE A 286 8.20 7.16 5.43
C PHE A 286 7.04 8.12 5.17
N ASN A 287 6.03 7.70 4.41
CA ASN A 287 4.89 8.55 4.06
C ASN A 287 4.07 8.96 5.28
N ASN A 288 3.88 8.07 6.26
CA ASN A 288 3.19 8.40 7.50
C ASN A 288 3.93 9.48 8.28
N ILE A 289 5.25 9.35 8.44
CA ILE A 289 6.06 10.34 9.17
C ILE A 289 6.11 11.67 8.39
N LEU A 290 6.32 11.62 7.07
CA LEU A 290 6.38 12.79 6.21
C LEU A 290 5.10 13.64 6.29
N TYR A 291 3.93 12.99 6.31
CA TYR A 291 2.64 13.68 6.41
C TYR A 291 2.54 14.47 7.71
N GLU A 292 2.96 13.86 8.83
CA GLU A 292 2.92 14.50 10.14
C GLU A 292 3.90 15.68 10.26
N GLU A 293 5.10 15.57 9.68
CA GLU A 293 6.07 16.67 9.67
C GLU A 293 5.70 17.85 8.78
N LYS A 294 5.31 17.57 7.53
CA LYS A 294 5.14 18.62 6.51
C LYS A 294 3.73 19.21 6.48
N ASN A 295 2.77 18.61 7.17
CA ASN A 295 1.37 19.03 7.16
C ASN A 295 0.83 19.19 5.72
N THR A 296 1.06 18.18 4.88
CA THR A 296 0.82 18.16 3.43
C THR A 296 -0.65 18.01 3.03
N THR A 297 -1.56 18.61 3.79
CA THR A 297 -3.00 18.48 3.58
C THR A 297 -3.43 19.05 2.22
N ASN A 298 -4.31 18.40 1.49
CA ASN A 298 -4.96 18.99 0.32
C ASN A 298 -6.10 19.95 0.72
N GLY A 299 -6.69 19.73 1.91
CA GLY A 299 -7.89 20.39 2.38
C GLY A 299 -9.16 19.86 1.72
N SER A 300 -9.15 18.64 1.19
CA SER A 300 -10.29 18.06 0.46
C SER A 300 -10.61 16.63 0.89
N ALA A 301 -11.89 16.30 0.79
CA ALA A 301 -12.42 14.97 1.08
C ALA A 301 -13.28 14.50 -0.09
N VAL A 302 -13.21 13.21 -0.40
CA VAL A 302 -14.09 12.55 -1.37
C VAL A 302 -15.02 11.63 -0.59
N ILE A 303 -16.31 11.78 -0.80
CA ILE A 303 -17.33 10.86 -0.29
C ILE A 303 -17.87 10.08 -1.49
N PHE A 304 -17.73 8.76 -1.46
CA PHE A 304 -18.19 7.86 -2.50
C PHE A 304 -19.29 6.95 -1.97
N SER A 305 -20.47 7.02 -2.59
CA SER A 305 -21.64 6.25 -2.19
C SER A 305 -22.59 6.01 -3.38
N PRO A 306 -22.54 4.84 -4.06
CA PRO A 306 -23.41 4.57 -5.21
C PRO A 306 -24.90 4.48 -4.85
N LEU A 307 -25.27 4.46 -3.55
CA LEU A 307 -26.65 4.37 -3.06
C LEU A 307 -27.53 3.38 -3.86
N PRO A 308 -27.11 2.11 -4.06
CA PRO A 308 -28.03 1.11 -4.60
C PRO A 308 -29.29 1.01 -3.71
N GLN A 309 -30.40 0.59 -4.33
CA GLN A 309 -31.75 0.68 -3.75
C GLN A 309 -31.90 -0.04 -2.40
N ASP A 310 -30.99 -0.98 -2.10
CA ASP A 310 -30.86 -1.81 -0.91
C ASP A 310 -30.11 -1.15 0.27
N LEU A 311 -29.31 -0.09 0.03
CA LEU A 311 -28.60 0.64 1.10
C LEU A 311 -29.52 1.60 1.90
N GLY A 312 -30.64 2.01 1.32
CA GLY A 312 -31.74 2.67 2.04
C GLY A 312 -31.43 4.03 2.69
N LYS A 313 -32.28 4.45 3.63
CA LYS A 313 -32.21 5.77 4.30
C LYS A 313 -31.00 5.94 5.23
N GLN A 314 -30.42 4.83 5.71
CA GLN A 314 -29.32 4.86 6.66
C GLN A 314 -28.02 5.35 6.00
N THR A 315 -27.69 4.88 4.80
CA THR A 315 -26.49 5.36 4.09
C THR A 315 -26.54 6.85 3.76
N ILE A 316 -27.73 7.38 3.46
CA ILE A 316 -27.93 8.83 3.32
C ILE A 316 -27.58 9.56 4.63
N ALA A 317 -27.88 8.98 5.78
CA ALA A 317 -27.53 9.57 7.08
C ALA A 317 -26.01 9.57 7.32
N GLU A 318 -25.31 8.49 6.96
CA GLU A 318 -23.84 8.42 7.00
C GLU A 318 -23.19 9.49 6.12
N VAL A 319 -23.60 9.58 4.86
CA VAL A 319 -23.10 10.58 3.90
C VAL A 319 -23.36 12.00 4.41
N ARG A 320 -24.54 12.28 4.96
CA ARG A 320 -24.87 13.59 5.55
C ARG A 320 -24.00 13.89 6.77
N HIS A 321 -23.76 12.91 7.63
CA HIS A 321 -22.94 13.07 8.82
C HIS A 321 -21.48 13.39 8.44
N ALA A 322 -20.88 12.60 7.55
CA ALA A 322 -19.53 12.82 7.05
C ALA A 322 -19.40 14.20 6.40
N ASN A 323 -20.35 14.57 5.52
CA ASN A 323 -20.39 15.90 4.89
C ASN A 323 -20.41 17.02 5.94
N ARG A 324 -21.27 16.91 6.96
CA ARG A 324 -21.37 17.91 8.02
C ARG A 324 -20.03 18.10 8.73
N ILE A 325 -19.40 17.01 9.18
CA ILE A 325 -18.11 17.09 9.88
C ILE A 325 -17.02 17.68 8.99
N PHE A 326 -16.89 17.23 7.74
CA PHE A 326 -15.86 17.76 6.83
C PHE A 326 -16.06 19.27 6.54
N ASN A 327 -17.31 19.71 6.39
CA ASN A 327 -17.61 21.13 6.23
C ASN A 327 -17.26 21.95 7.50
N GLU A 328 -17.60 21.44 8.69
CA GLU A 328 -17.20 22.05 9.98
C GLU A 328 -15.67 22.14 10.15
N MET A 329 -14.94 21.22 9.51
CA MET A 329 -13.48 21.16 9.49
C MET A 329 -12.84 21.86 8.27
N ASN A 330 -13.61 22.65 7.52
CA ASN A 330 -13.20 23.46 6.35
C ASN A 330 -12.67 22.68 5.14
N PHE A 331 -13.06 21.41 4.97
CA PHE A 331 -12.71 20.63 3.79
C PHE A 331 -13.54 21.07 2.57
N SER A 332 -12.92 21.02 1.39
CA SER A 332 -13.63 21.01 0.12
C SER A 332 -14.11 19.58 -0.16
N VAL A 333 -15.41 19.35 -0.03
CA VAL A 333 -15.98 18.01 -0.15
C VAL A 333 -16.46 17.75 -1.58
N LYS A 334 -15.94 16.70 -2.22
CA LYS A 334 -16.47 16.15 -3.47
C LYS A 334 -17.36 14.96 -3.16
N ASN A 335 -18.63 15.09 -3.51
CA ASN A 335 -19.62 14.02 -3.36
C ASN A 335 -19.77 13.28 -4.69
N LEU A 336 -19.52 11.97 -4.67
CA LEU A 336 -19.83 11.03 -5.74
C LEU A 336 -20.95 10.13 -5.21
N ILE A 337 -22.19 10.43 -5.57
CA ILE A 337 -23.37 9.80 -4.98
C ILE A 337 -24.32 9.33 -6.09
N GLU A 338 -24.99 8.19 -5.90
CA GLU A 338 -25.93 7.61 -6.88
C GLU A 338 -25.28 7.51 -8.27
N LYS A 339 -25.94 8.05 -9.30
CA LYS A 339 -25.50 8.06 -10.69
C LYS A 339 -24.14 8.72 -10.95
N ASP A 340 -23.63 9.51 -9.99
CA ASP A 340 -22.32 10.14 -10.08
C ASP A 340 -21.20 9.24 -9.53
N ALA A 341 -21.55 8.16 -8.81
CA ALA A 341 -20.62 7.18 -8.26
C ALA A 341 -20.41 5.98 -9.21
N THR A 342 -20.04 6.28 -10.46
CA THR A 342 -19.71 5.27 -11.49
C THR A 342 -18.31 4.69 -11.31
N VAL A 343 -18.03 3.55 -11.95
CA VAL A 343 -16.68 2.95 -12.02
C VAL A 343 -15.67 3.97 -12.55
N LYS A 344 -16.04 4.69 -13.61
CA LYS A 344 -15.20 5.74 -14.21
C LYS A 344 -14.98 6.91 -13.26
N ALA A 345 -16.00 7.34 -12.53
CA ALA A 345 -15.83 8.40 -11.53
C ALA A 345 -14.90 7.94 -10.40
N PHE A 346 -15.11 6.74 -9.87
CA PHE A 346 -14.26 6.18 -8.83
C PHE A 346 -12.79 6.13 -9.28
N ASP A 347 -12.52 5.60 -10.47
CA ASP A 347 -11.16 5.51 -11.03
C ASP A 347 -10.49 6.90 -11.13
N ASN A 348 -11.19 7.87 -11.73
CA ASN A 348 -10.64 9.22 -11.92
C ASN A 348 -10.45 10.00 -10.61
N PHE A 349 -11.44 9.99 -9.72
CA PHE A 349 -11.35 10.74 -8.46
C PHE A 349 -10.37 10.12 -7.49
N VAL A 350 -10.36 8.78 -7.36
CA VAL A 350 -9.42 8.11 -6.45
C VAL A 350 -7.99 8.20 -6.99
N GLY A 351 -7.78 8.07 -8.31
CA GLY A 351 -6.47 8.16 -8.93
C GLY A 351 -5.90 9.59 -8.99
N HIS A 352 -6.71 10.55 -9.43
CA HIS A 352 -6.20 11.83 -9.96
C HIS A 352 -6.76 13.08 -9.28
N TYR A 353 -7.82 13.00 -8.49
CA TYR A 353 -8.28 14.16 -7.72
C TYR A 353 -7.45 14.28 -6.43
N PRO A 354 -6.96 15.47 -6.04
CA PRO A 354 -6.23 15.64 -4.79
C PRO A 354 -7.20 15.57 -3.60
N PHE A 355 -6.97 14.64 -2.66
CA PHE A 355 -7.75 14.50 -1.42
C PHE A 355 -6.91 14.04 -0.23
N ASP A 356 -7.37 14.36 0.98
CA ASP A 356 -6.80 13.88 2.25
C ASP A 356 -7.59 12.71 2.83
N VAL A 357 -8.89 12.69 2.56
CA VAL A 357 -9.80 11.67 3.09
C VAL A 357 -10.67 11.14 1.97
N LEU A 358 -10.72 9.82 1.83
CA LEU A 358 -11.72 9.12 1.02
C LEU A 358 -12.62 8.32 1.97
N HIS A 359 -13.91 8.62 1.94
CA HIS A 359 -14.93 7.87 2.65
C HIS A 359 -15.73 7.05 1.65
N ILE A 360 -15.67 5.72 1.76
CA ILE A 360 -16.39 4.79 0.89
C ILE A 360 -17.52 4.18 1.71
N CYS A 361 -18.75 4.48 1.33
CA CYS A 361 -19.93 3.78 1.82
C CYS A 361 -20.60 3.07 0.65
N SER A 362 -20.28 1.79 0.48
CA SER A 362 -20.76 0.98 -0.63
C SER A 362 -20.89 -0.48 -0.22
N HIS A 363 -21.62 -1.28 -0.99
CA HIS A 363 -21.46 -2.73 -0.94
C HIS A 363 -20.09 -3.14 -1.51
N GLY A 364 -19.66 -4.32 -1.12
CA GLY A 364 -18.40 -4.87 -1.58
C GLY A 364 -18.20 -6.28 -1.07
N GLY A 365 -16.97 -6.76 -1.22
CA GLY A 365 -16.57 -8.09 -0.79
C GLY A 365 -16.38 -9.03 -1.97
N LYS A 366 -16.58 -10.32 -1.73
CA LYS A 366 -16.35 -11.36 -2.75
C LYS A 366 -17.50 -11.39 -3.76
N ILE A 367 -17.20 -11.65 -5.03
CA ILE A 367 -18.17 -11.74 -6.14
C ILE A 367 -17.99 -13.06 -6.90
N ASP A 368 -19.02 -13.45 -7.66
CA ASP A 368 -18.95 -14.58 -8.58
C ASP A 368 -18.09 -14.26 -9.81
N GLY A 369 -17.88 -15.27 -10.64
CA GLY A 369 -17.05 -15.14 -11.83
C GLY A 369 -16.92 -16.46 -12.58
N TYR A 370 -15.76 -16.65 -13.18
CA TYR A 370 -15.49 -17.79 -14.05
C TYR A 370 -14.34 -18.63 -13.51
N TYR A 371 -14.45 -19.95 -13.61
CA TYR A 371 -13.33 -20.86 -13.49
C TYR A 371 -12.78 -21.12 -14.88
N VAL A 372 -11.47 -20.97 -15.02
CA VAL A 372 -10.79 -21.04 -16.30
C VAL A 372 -9.66 -22.05 -16.22
N ILE A 373 -9.66 -22.96 -17.20
CA ILE A 373 -8.56 -23.90 -17.43
C ILE A 373 -7.96 -23.54 -18.77
N GLN A 374 -6.68 -23.16 -18.76
CA GLN A 374 -5.97 -22.77 -19.97
C GLN A 374 -4.69 -23.57 -20.14
N GLU A 375 -4.55 -24.15 -21.32
CA GLU A 375 -3.33 -24.84 -21.71
C GLU A 375 -2.41 -23.89 -22.48
N PHE A 376 -1.12 -23.94 -22.16
CA PHE A 376 -0.10 -23.25 -22.93
C PHE A 376 1.11 -24.14 -23.19
N ILE A 377 1.94 -23.72 -24.14
CA ILE A 377 3.18 -24.40 -24.49
C ILE A 377 4.28 -23.40 -24.18
N ASP A 378 5.26 -23.81 -23.38
CA ASP A 378 6.44 -22.99 -23.09
C ASP A 378 7.38 -22.91 -24.32
N ARG A 379 8.41 -22.09 -24.25
CA ARG A 379 9.40 -21.97 -25.33
C ARG A 379 10.20 -23.26 -25.62
N GLU A 380 10.23 -24.21 -24.69
CA GLU A 380 10.90 -25.50 -24.86
C GLU A 380 9.98 -26.55 -25.50
N GLY A 381 8.71 -26.21 -25.74
CA GLY A 381 7.72 -27.11 -26.32
C GLY A 381 6.98 -27.96 -25.28
N ASN A 382 7.20 -27.74 -23.99
CA ASN A 382 6.49 -28.42 -22.93
C ASN A 382 5.08 -27.84 -22.77
N LYS A 383 4.11 -28.74 -22.58
CA LYS A 383 2.71 -28.37 -22.37
C LYS A 383 2.45 -28.19 -20.87
N HIS A 384 1.83 -27.06 -20.53
CA HIS A 384 1.45 -26.71 -19.17
C HIS A 384 -0.04 -26.38 -19.09
N VAL A 385 -0.58 -26.51 -17.88
CA VAL A 385 -1.97 -26.17 -17.55
C VAL A 385 -1.98 -25.19 -16.39
N VAL A 386 -2.66 -24.05 -16.59
CA VAL A 386 -2.96 -23.11 -15.52
C VAL A 386 -4.46 -23.08 -15.27
N GLU A 387 -4.84 -23.16 -14.00
CA GLU A 387 -6.22 -23.07 -13.56
C GLU A 387 -6.39 -21.86 -12.64
N TYR A 388 -7.35 -21.01 -12.97
CA TYR A 388 -7.56 -19.76 -12.26
C TYR A 388 -9.03 -19.36 -12.24
N GLU A 389 -9.36 -18.57 -11.23
CA GLU A 389 -10.65 -17.90 -11.15
C GLU A 389 -10.53 -16.50 -11.75
N GLU A 390 -11.53 -16.09 -12.52
CA GLU A 390 -11.57 -14.82 -13.24
C GLU A 390 -12.79 -14.01 -12.81
N VAL A 391 -12.55 -12.75 -12.44
CA VAL A 391 -13.60 -11.77 -12.14
C VAL A 391 -13.48 -10.63 -13.13
N VAL A 392 -14.63 -10.25 -13.69
CA VAL A 392 -14.72 -9.25 -14.76
C VAL A 392 -15.53 -8.05 -14.25
N GLY A 393 -15.00 -6.84 -14.44
CA GLY A 393 -15.73 -5.60 -14.20
C GLY A 393 -15.87 -4.78 -15.48
N PHE A 394 -16.94 -4.01 -15.58
CA PHE A 394 -17.23 -3.19 -16.76
C PHE A 394 -17.23 -1.71 -16.41
N SER A 395 -16.73 -0.86 -17.30
CA SER A 395 -16.86 0.60 -17.17
C SER A 395 -17.58 1.17 -18.39
N PRO A 396 -18.93 1.20 -18.36
CA PRO A 396 -19.72 1.78 -19.43
C PRO A 396 -19.42 3.28 -19.56
N ASP A 397 -19.05 3.74 -20.76
CA ASP A 397 -18.79 5.17 -21.01
C ASP A 397 -19.70 5.76 -22.12
N GLY A 398 -20.77 5.04 -22.47
CA GLY A 398 -21.73 5.42 -23.51
C GLY A 398 -21.25 5.18 -24.94
N LYS A 399 -20.09 4.53 -25.15
CA LYS A 399 -19.61 4.11 -26.46
C LYS A 399 -20.08 2.70 -26.83
N VAL A 400 -19.83 2.32 -28.09
CA VAL A 400 -20.11 0.98 -28.64
C VAL A 400 -19.31 -0.11 -27.92
N TYR A 401 -18.08 0.20 -27.52
CA TYR A 401 -17.21 -0.70 -26.77
C TYR A 401 -17.14 -0.26 -25.31
N VAL A 402 -17.20 -1.23 -24.40
CA VAL A 402 -17.11 -1.02 -22.95
C VAL A 402 -15.70 -1.38 -22.50
N ASN A 403 -15.12 -0.59 -21.60
CA ASN A 403 -13.83 -0.94 -21.00
C ASN A 403 -14.03 -2.10 -20.02
N VAL A 404 -13.21 -3.14 -20.13
CA VAL A 404 -13.33 -4.37 -19.35
C VAL A 404 -12.08 -4.52 -18.48
N SER A 405 -12.27 -4.59 -17.17
CA SER A 405 -11.23 -5.01 -16.24
C SER A 405 -11.35 -6.51 -15.97
N ARG A 406 -10.21 -7.20 -15.97
CA ARG A 406 -10.13 -8.63 -15.67
C ARG A 406 -9.15 -8.83 -14.54
N LYS A 407 -9.54 -9.62 -13.55
CA LYS A 407 -8.69 -10.05 -12.45
C LYS A 407 -8.60 -11.57 -12.46
N MET A 408 -7.38 -12.08 -12.59
CA MET A 408 -7.09 -13.51 -12.59
C MET A 408 -6.50 -13.91 -11.24
N ILE A 409 -7.09 -14.91 -10.59
CA ILE A 409 -6.70 -15.42 -9.28
C ILE A 409 -6.27 -16.88 -9.47
N PHE A 410 -4.96 -17.10 -9.57
CA PHE A 410 -4.39 -18.41 -9.83
C PHE A 410 -4.68 -19.40 -8.69
N ARG A 411 -5.13 -20.60 -9.06
CA ARG A 411 -5.45 -21.68 -8.13
C ARG A 411 -4.51 -22.87 -8.29
N LEU A 412 -4.29 -23.33 -9.52
CA LEU A 412 -3.41 -24.46 -9.82
C LEU A 412 -2.46 -24.16 -10.98
N PHE A 413 -1.27 -24.74 -10.93
CA PHE A 413 -0.32 -24.81 -12.03
C PHE A 413 0.19 -26.24 -12.15
N ASP A 414 -0.06 -26.89 -13.29
CA ASP A 414 0.22 -28.31 -13.55
C ASP A 414 -0.32 -29.25 -12.44
N GLY A 415 -1.50 -28.91 -11.88
CA GLY A 415 -2.14 -29.67 -10.80
C GLY A 415 -1.64 -29.36 -9.39
N PHE A 416 -0.60 -28.52 -9.24
CA PHE A 416 -0.10 -28.09 -7.93
C PHE A 416 -0.77 -26.79 -7.49
N ALA A 417 -1.08 -26.67 -6.19
CA ALA A 417 -1.63 -25.46 -5.61
C ALA A 417 -0.72 -24.24 -5.84
N TRP A 418 -1.31 -23.13 -6.28
CA TRP A 418 -0.57 -21.90 -6.52
C TRP A 418 0.07 -21.40 -5.22
N ARG A 419 1.38 -21.09 -5.28
CA ARG A 419 2.24 -20.72 -4.12
C ARG A 419 2.24 -21.76 -2.99
N SER A 420 2.15 -23.03 -3.35
CA SER A 420 2.34 -24.15 -2.42
C SER A 420 3.80 -24.58 -2.37
N ALA A 421 4.21 -25.21 -1.27
CA ALA A 421 5.54 -25.77 -1.13
C ALA A 421 5.79 -26.89 -2.17
N GLU A 422 4.73 -27.63 -2.53
CA GLU A 422 4.75 -28.67 -3.56
C GLU A 422 5.05 -28.12 -4.95
N LEU A 423 4.48 -26.95 -5.29
CA LEU A 423 4.77 -26.25 -6.54
C LEU A 423 6.21 -25.72 -6.56
N GLU A 424 6.69 -25.16 -5.45
CA GLU A 424 8.07 -24.66 -5.34
C GLU A 424 9.11 -25.79 -5.52
N GLN A 425 8.82 -26.98 -5.00
CA GLN A 425 9.67 -28.18 -5.15
C GLN A 425 9.79 -28.68 -6.60
N GLN A 426 8.88 -28.28 -7.50
CA GLN A 426 9.00 -28.63 -8.92
C GLN A 426 10.13 -27.87 -9.61
N HIS A 427 10.63 -26.79 -9.00
CA HIS A 427 11.73 -25.98 -9.53
C HIS A 427 11.55 -25.52 -10.98
N TYR A 428 10.30 -25.16 -11.35
CA TYR A 428 10.02 -24.61 -12.68
C TYR A 428 10.95 -23.43 -13.00
N PRO A 429 11.59 -23.42 -14.18
CA PRO A 429 12.36 -22.26 -14.62
C PRO A 429 11.50 -21.01 -14.68
N LYS A 430 12.05 -19.85 -14.29
CA LYS A 430 11.30 -18.57 -14.26
C LYS A 430 10.60 -18.25 -15.59
N TYR A 431 11.22 -18.61 -16.73
CA TYR A 431 10.67 -18.33 -18.06
C TYR A 431 9.31 -19.01 -18.30
N VAL A 432 9.02 -20.14 -17.63
CA VAL A 432 7.75 -20.86 -17.77
C VAL A 432 6.59 -19.97 -17.35
N PHE A 433 6.74 -19.24 -16.24
CA PHE A 433 5.72 -18.30 -15.76
C PHE A 433 5.61 -17.05 -16.65
N THR A 434 6.71 -16.60 -17.24
CA THR A 434 6.66 -15.52 -18.23
C THR A 434 5.89 -15.96 -19.48
N ASP A 435 6.14 -17.17 -19.98
CA ASP A 435 5.43 -17.74 -21.12
C ASP A 435 3.95 -18.02 -20.81
N MET A 436 3.64 -18.44 -19.57
CA MET A 436 2.26 -18.52 -19.06
C MET A 436 1.55 -17.17 -19.18
N LEU A 437 2.13 -16.10 -18.62
CA LEU A 437 1.51 -14.77 -18.66
C LEU A 437 1.32 -14.27 -20.10
N LYS A 438 2.32 -14.47 -20.98
CA LYS A 438 2.18 -14.13 -22.42
C LYS A 438 0.99 -14.85 -23.05
N ALA A 439 0.84 -16.16 -22.78
CA ALA A 439 -0.28 -16.94 -23.30
C ALA A 439 -1.64 -16.48 -22.75
N LEU A 440 -1.69 -15.97 -21.51
CA LEU A 440 -2.91 -15.40 -20.91
C LEU A 440 -3.27 -14.02 -21.50
N TYR A 441 -2.28 -13.24 -21.92
CA TYR A 441 -2.48 -11.93 -22.56
C TYR A 441 -2.76 -12.02 -24.07
N SER A 442 -2.30 -13.07 -24.75
CA SER A 442 -2.62 -13.30 -26.16
C SER A 442 -4.08 -13.77 -26.30
N ASP A 443 -4.96 -12.92 -26.84
CA ASP A 443 -6.40 -13.18 -27.02
C ASP A 443 -6.72 -14.21 -28.12
N ASP A 444 -5.70 -14.88 -28.67
CA ASP A 444 -5.78 -15.73 -29.87
C ASP A 444 -6.35 -17.15 -29.61
N ARG A 445 -6.66 -17.52 -28.36
CA ARG A 445 -7.11 -18.88 -28.01
C ARG A 445 -8.55 -18.90 -27.49
N LYS A 446 -9.32 -19.92 -27.91
CA LYS A 446 -10.61 -20.25 -27.31
C LYS A 446 -10.39 -20.74 -25.88
N VAL A 447 -10.50 -19.83 -24.92
CA VAL A 447 -10.43 -20.13 -23.49
C VAL A 447 -11.79 -20.67 -23.03
N ASN A 448 -11.79 -21.86 -22.42
CA ASN A 448 -12.98 -22.44 -21.80
C ASN A 448 -13.24 -21.72 -20.47
N ARG A 449 -14.29 -20.91 -20.43
CA ARG A 449 -14.77 -20.23 -19.22
C ARG A 449 -16.00 -20.94 -18.71
N ASN A 450 -15.89 -21.56 -17.53
CA ASN A 450 -17.03 -22.15 -16.84
C ASN A 450 -17.52 -21.15 -15.79
N LYS A 451 -18.75 -20.67 -15.92
CA LYS A 451 -19.31 -19.79 -14.88
C LYS A 451 -19.43 -20.57 -13.58
N VAL A 452 -18.98 -19.97 -12.48
CA VAL A 452 -19.10 -20.56 -11.15
C VAL A 452 -20.36 -20.00 -10.51
N ASP A 453 -21.49 -20.67 -10.71
CA ASP A 453 -22.76 -20.20 -10.16
C ASP A 453 -22.78 -20.36 -8.63
N ASN A 454 -23.22 -19.29 -7.94
CA ASN A 454 -23.44 -19.24 -6.49
C ASN A 454 -22.21 -19.51 -5.60
N ILE A 455 -20.99 -19.40 -6.14
CA ILE A 455 -19.75 -19.47 -5.35
C ILE A 455 -19.03 -18.14 -5.48
N LEU A 456 -18.84 -17.47 -4.35
CA LEU A 456 -18.06 -16.24 -4.29
C LEU A 456 -16.57 -16.59 -4.34
N ILE A 457 -15.85 -16.01 -5.29
CA ILE A 457 -14.41 -16.24 -5.50
C ILE A 457 -13.64 -15.64 -4.31
N GLU A 458 -12.81 -16.44 -3.64
CA GLU A 458 -11.92 -15.92 -2.59
C GLU A 458 -10.92 -14.91 -3.17
N ASP A 459 -10.58 -13.86 -2.43
CA ASP A 459 -9.73 -12.75 -2.88
C ASP A 459 -10.34 -11.85 -3.99
N SER A 460 -11.60 -12.03 -4.39
CA SER A 460 -12.25 -11.20 -5.42
C SER A 460 -12.74 -9.80 -4.96
N CYS A 461 -12.19 -9.26 -3.86
CA CYS A 461 -12.73 -8.05 -3.23
C CYS A 461 -12.92 -6.88 -4.21
N HIS A 462 -14.13 -6.32 -4.21
CA HIS A 462 -14.52 -5.17 -5.02
C HIS A 462 -15.24 -4.11 -4.18
N VAL A 463 -15.37 -2.92 -4.76
CA VAL A 463 -16.33 -1.90 -4.35
C VAL A 463 -17.41 -1.84 -5.42
N GLN A 464 -18.68 -1.93 -5.00
CA GLN A 464 -19.80 -1.69 -5.88
C GLN A 464 -19.79 -0.22 -6.31
N CYS A 465 -20.00 0.02 -7.59
CA CYS A 465 -20.29 1.34 -8.16
C CYS A 465 -21.72 1.35 -8.70
N PHE A 466 -22.19 2.51 -9.16
CA PHE A 466 -23.56 2.66 -9.66
C PHE A 466 -23.83 1.82 -10.92
N ASP A 467 -22.84 1.73 -11.80
CA ASP A 467 -22.94 1.10 -13.11
C ASP A 467 -22.32 -0.31 -13.19
N ASP A 468 -21.35 -0.64 -12.32
CA ASP A 468 -20.73 -1.97 -12.23
C ASP A 468 -19.82 -2.07 -10.97
N ILE A 469 -18.81 -2.93 -10.95
CA ILE A 469 -17.83 -3.09 -9.87
C ILE A 469 -16.47 -2.47 -10.19
N HIS A 470 -15.76 -2.02 -9.15
CA HIS A 470 -14.35 -1.63 -9.25
C HIS A 470 -13.47 -2.52 -8.36
N GLN A 471 -12.41 -3.11 -8.93
CA GLN A 471 -11.55 -4.10 -8.26
C GLN A 471 -10.30 -3.49 -7.58
N GLY A 472 -10.24 -2.17 -7.47
CA GLY A 472 -9.21 -1.45 -6.69
C GLY A 472 -7.86 -1.31 -7.38
N GLN A 473 -7.78 -1.50 -8.69
CA GLN A 473 -6.54 -1.50 -9.46
C GLN A 473 -5.99 -0.07 -9.63
N PHE A 474 -5.18 0.41 -8.68
CA PHE A 474 -4.58 1.74 -8.72
C PHE A 474 -3.05 1.70 -8.78
N ASN A 475 -2.46 2.55 -9.64
CA ASN A 475 -1.01 2.77 -9.68
C ASN A 475 -0.55 3.85 -8.69
N SER A 476 -1.37 4.89 -8.56
CA SER A 476 -1.25 5.96 -7.57
C SER A 476 -2.64 6.46 -7.23
N ILE A 477 -2.78 7.09 -6.06
CA ILE A 477 -4.03 7.71 -5.61
C ILE A 477 -3.81 9.16 -5.18
N ALA A 478 -4.92 9.90 -5.08
CA ALA A 478 -4.98 11.26 -4.58
C ALA A 478 -4.03 12.24 -5.30
N SER A 479 -3.76 12.03 -6.60
CA SER A 479 -2.73 12.77 -7.33
C SER A 479 -1.36 12.75 -6.64
N HIS A 480 -0.95 11.57 -6.15
CA HIS A 480 0.24 11.35 -5.32
C HIS A 480 0.19 12.01 -3.93
N GLY A 481 -0.99 12.40 -3.44
CA GLY A 481 -1.21 12.76 -2.04
C GLY A 481 -0.97 11.60 -1.07
N LEU A 482 -1.16 11.86 0.22
CA LEU A 482 -0.99 10.85 1.28
C LEU A 482 -2.31 10.68 2.05
N PRO A 483 -3.35 10.10 1.40
CA PRO A 483 -4.69 10.11 1.96
C PRO A 483 -4.88 9.06 3.05
N PHE A 484 -5.80 9.37 3.95
CA PHE A 484 -6.47 8.39 4.79
C PHE A 484 -7.74 7.90 4.08
N ILE A 485 -8.04 6.60 4.20
CA ILE A 485 -9.22 5.99 3.59
C ILE A 485 -10.03 5.27 4.66
N PHE A 486 -11.32 5.58 4.73
CA PHE A 486 -12.30 4.89 5.57
C PHE A 486 -13.26 4.13 4.65
N ASN A 487 -13.20 2.80 4.68
CA ASN A 487 -13.96 1.95 3.78
C ASN A 487 -14.95 1.07 4.53
N ASN A 488 -16.21 1.48 4.50
CA ASN A 488 -17.33 0.78 5.11
C ASN A 488 -17.91 -0.35 4.25
N SER A 489 -17.30 -0.71 3.12
CA SER A 489 -17.72 -1.87 2.35
C SER A 489 -17.32 -3.18 3.04
N CYS A 490 -18.09 -4.25 2.78
CA CYS A 490 -17.89 -5.57 3.37
C CYS A 490 -16.56 -6.20 2.91
N THR A 491 -15.84 -6.89 3.80
CA THR A 491 -14.57 -7.60 3.48
C THR A 491 -13.52 -6.68 2.82
N SER A 492 -13.58 -5.39 3.13
CA SER A 492 -12.76 -4.35 2.51
C SER A 492 -11.32 -4.32 3.04
N TRP A 493 -11.04 -5.02 4.14
CA TRP A 493 -9.70 -5.15 4.73
C TRP A 493 -8.74 -5.98 3.88
N GLU A 494 -9.25 -6.92 3.07
CA GLU A 494 -8.40 -7.88 2.35
C GLU A 494 -7.67 -7.22 1.15
N GLU A 495 -7.90 -7.73 -0.06
CA GLU A 495 -7.11 -7.31 -1.21
C GLU A 495 -7.34 -5.84 -1.59
N PHE A 496 -8.50 -5.28 -1.26
CA PHE A 496 -8.79 -3.89 -1.58
C PHE A 496 -7.90 -2.92 -0.77
N ALA A 497 -7.64 -3.22 0.52
CA ALA A 497 -6.71 -2.45 1.33
C ALA A 497 -5.28 -2.56 0.78
N LEU A 498 -4.86 -3.78 0.41
CA LEU A 498 -3.55 -4.04 -0.20
C LEU A 498 -3.30 -3.13 -1.41
N GLN A 499 -4.26 -3.05 -2.34
CA GLN A 499 -4.10 -2.25 -3.55
C GLN A 499 -3.98 -0.74 -3.26
N LEU A 500 -4.82 -0.21 -2.37
CA LEU A 500 -4.81 1.21 -2.03
C LEU A 500 -3.56 1.63 -1.24
N ILE A 501 -3.09 0.78 -0.33
CA ILE A 501 -1.84 0.99 0.41
C ILE A 501 -0.66 0.96 -0.57
N ALA A 502 -0.63 0.00 -1.49
CA ALA A 502 0.41 -0.08 -2.53
C ALA A 502 0.43 1.14 -3.47
N ALA A 503 -0.72 1.80 -3.64
CA ALA A 503 -0.88 3.01 -4.45
C ALA A 503 -0.56 4.32 -3.69
N GLY A 504 -0.27 4.25 -2.38
CA GLY A 504 0.18 5.40 -1.58
C GLY A 504 -0.75 5.83 -0.44
N CYS A 505 -1.78 5.04 -0.12
CA CYS A 505 -2.58 5.27 1.08
C CYS A 505 -1.70 5.13 2.34
N ARG A 506 -1.73 6.12 3.23
CA ARG A 506 -0.94 6.10 4.47
C ARG A 506 -1.65 5.39 5.63
N ALA A 507 -2.98 5.37 5.58
CA ALA A 507 -3.81 4.86 6.65
C ALA A 507 -5.17 4.42 6.10
N TYR A 508 -5.61 3.22 6.45
CA TYR A 508 -6.80 2.58 5.91
C TYR A 508 -7.60 1.92 7.04
N ILE A 509 -8.91 2.17 7.10
CA ILE A 509 -9.84 1.40 7.93
C ILE A 509 -10.76 0.62 7.01
N GLY A 510 -10.90 -0.68 7.26
CA GLY A 510 -11.79 -1.55 6.52
C GLY A 510 -12.43 -2.62 7.40
N THR A 511 -13.39 -3.34 6.85
CA THR A 511 -14.11 -4.42 7.54
C THR A 511 -13.57 -5.79 7.16
N LEU A 512 -13.58 -6.73 8.10
CA LEU A 512 -13.21 -8.13 7.88
C LEU A 512 -14.32 -8.96 7.26
N TRP A 513 -15.59 -8.66 7.58
CA TRP A 513 -16.75 -9.40 7.07
C TRP A 513 -17.92 -8.45 6.82
N ASN A 514 -19.11 -9.01 6.57
CA ASN A 514 -20.30 -8.22 6.27
C ASN A 514 -20.76 -7.42 7.49
N ILE A 515 -20.95 -6.12 7.30
CA ILE A 515 -21.49 -5.19 8.30
C ILE A 515 -22.92 -4.80 7.92
N ASN A 516 -23.79 -4.55 8.90
CA ASN A 516 -25.11 -3.96 8.61
C ASN A 516 -25.02 -2.43 8.53
N ASN A 517 -25.98 -1.82 7.85
CA ASN A 517 -25.98 -0.37 7.61
C ASN A 517 -26.01 0.43 8.91
N GLU A 518 -26.76 -0.02 9.93
CA GLU A 518 -26.88 0.69 11.21
C GLU A 518 -25.54 0.76 11.96
N VAL A 519 -24.81 -0.36 12.06
CA VAL A 519 -23.49 -0.36 12.71
C VAL A 519 -22.52 0.46 11.87
N ALA A 520 -22.48 0.30 10.54
CA ALA A 520 -21.61 1.07 9.65
C ALA A 520 -21.77 2.60 9.83
N VAL A 521 -23.01 3.09 9.88
CA VAL A 521 -23.33 4.51 10.09
C VAL A 521 -22.89 4.97 11.48
N SER A 522 -23.19 4.18 12.51
CA SER A 522 -22.85 4.52 13.90
C SER A 522 -21.33 4.58 14.09
N SER A 523 -20.60 3.60 13.55
CA SER A 523 -19.14 3.50 13.60
C SER A 523 -18.49 4.67 12.88
N ALA A 524 -18.91 4.99 11.64
CA ALA A 524 -18.43 6.16 10.92
C ALA A 524 -18.68 7.47 11.70
N SER A 525 -19.86 7.59 12.32
CA SER A 525 -20.21 8.78 13.10
C SER A 525 -19.31 8.95 14.33
N VAL A 526 -19.12 7.88 15.11
CA VAL A 526 -18.24 7.90 16.30
C VAL A 526 -16.82 8.24 15.89
N PHE A 527 -16.30 7.59 14.84
CA PHE A 527 -14.97 7.85 14.32
C PHE A 527 -14.76 9.32 13.92
N TYR A 528 -15.64 9.88 13.07
CA TYR A 528 -15.45 11.24 12.57
C TYR A 528 -15.64 12.34 13.64
N ASN A 529 -16.43 12.07 14.68
CA ASN A 529 -16.54 12.99 15.82
C ASN A 529 -15.21 13.11 16.60
N GLY A 530 -14.43 12.03 16.68
CA GLY A 530 -13.17 11.98 17.46
C GLY A 530 -11.91 12.32 16.65
N VAL A 531 -11.86 11.96 15.37
CA VAL A 531 -10.60 11.88 14.59
C VAL A 531 -9.84 13.19 14.43
N PHE A 532 -10.52 14.35 14.43
CA PHE A 532 -9.86 15.65 14.29
C PHE A 532 -9.24 16.16 15.59
N ASN A 533 -9.62 15.58 16.73
CA ASN A 533 -9.09 15.94 18.05
C ASN A 533 -8.08 14.90 18.58
N ASN A 534 -8.04 13.71 17.98
CA ASN A 534 -7.22 12.58 18.41
C ASN A 534 -6.30 12.08 17.26
N THR A 535 -5.56 10.98 17.49
CA THR A 535 -4.98 10.19 16.40
C THR A 535 -6.07 9.33 15.73
N ILE A 536 -5.79 8.83 14.54
CA ILE A 536 -6.65 7.86 13.84
C ILE A 536 -6.82 6.62 14.71
N LEU A 537 -5.76 6.13 15.37
CA LEU A 537 -5.84 5.02 16.32
C LEU A 537 -6.79 5.32 17.48
N GLY A 538 -6.68 6.51 18.09
CA GLY A 538 -7.55 6.88 19.20
C GLY A 538 -9.04 6.93 18.80
N ALA A 539 -9.34 7.55 17.66
CA ALA A 539 -10.71 7.60 17.13
C ALA A 539 -11.21 6.22 16.66
N PHE A 540 -10.31 5.37 16.14
CA PHE A 540 -10.62 3.99 15.81
C PHE A 540 -10.97 3.18 17.06
N GLN A 541 -10.23 3.34 18.16
CA GLN A 541 -10.51 2.66 19.42
C GLN A 541 -11.88 3.09 19.99
N GLU A 542 -12.15 4.40 19.98
CA GLU A 542 -13.46 4.93 20.39
C GLU A 542 -14.60 4.34 19.53
N MET A 543 -14.37 4.21 18.22
CA MET A 543 -15.31 3.59 17.29
C MET A 543 -15.55 2.11 17.60
N ILE A 544 -14.51 1.28 17.71
CA ILE A 544 -14.69 -0.17 17.93
C ILE A 544 -15.31 -0.46 19.30
N ASN A 545 -14.94 0.30 20.34
CA ASN A 545 -15.51 0.16 21.68
C ASN A 545 -16.99 0.57 21.74
N SER A 546 -17.48 1.34 20.76
CA SER A 546 -18.90 1.72 20.68
C SER A 546 -19.79 0.64 20.05
N ILE A 547 -19.21 -0.42 19.49
CA ILE A 547 -19.97 -1.50 18.84
C ILE A 547 -20.43 -2.50 19.90
N GLU A 548 -21.66 -2.35 20.38
CA GLU A 548 -22.23 -3.22 21.42
C GLU A 548 -22.69 -4.59 20.88
N ASN A 549 -22.91 -4.72 19.57
CA ASN A 549 -23.37 -5.96 18.97
C ASN A 549 -22.19 -6.94 18.76
N GLU A 550 -22.18 -8.01 19.56
CA GLU A 550 -21.16 -9.08 19.54
C GLU A 550 -20.90 -9.69 18.14
N LYS A 551 -21.90 -9.69 17.24
CA LYS A 551 -21.73 -10.14 15.85
C LYS A 551 -20.73 -9.27 15.07
N TYR A 552 -20.70 -7.98 15.38
CA TYR A 552 -19.88 -6.97 14.70
C TYR A 552 -18.69 -6.51 15.54
N LYS A 553 -18.52 -7.04 16.74
CA LYS A 553 -17.36 -6.76 17.58
C LYS A 553 -16.07 -7.16 16.85
N ASP A 554 -15.10 -6.25 16.89
CA ASP A 554 -13.80 -6.32 16.20
C ASP A 554 -13.86 -6.52 14.68
N ILE A 555 -14.97 -6.12 14.04
CA ILE A 555 -15.13 -6.22 12.58
C ILE A 555 -14.15 -5.32 11.81
N TYR A 556 -13.75 -4.19 12.41
CA TYR A 556 -12.89 -3.22 11.74
C TYR A 556 -11.42 -3.48 12.04
N ILE A 557 -10.58 -3.26 11.03
CA ILE A 557 -9.13 -3.27 11.19
C ILE A 557 -8.55 -1.97 10.67
N TYR A 558 -7.60 -1.44 11.44
CA TYR A 558 -6.84 -0.25 11.11
C TYR A 558 -5.43 -0.60 10.61
N CYS A 559 -5.19 -0.29 9.34
CA CYS A 559 -3.88 -0.28 8.69
C CYS A 559 -3.28 1.12 8.84
N GLY A 560 -2.16 1.27 9.53
CA GLY A 560 -1.58 2.58 9.80
C GLY A 560 -0.61 2.56 10.96
N LEU A 561 -0.07 3.73 11.28
CA LEU A 561 0.80 3.93 12.44
C LEU A 561 0.00 4.58 13.58
N HIS A 562 0.42 4.32 14.82
CA HIS A 562 -0.28 4.74 16.04
C HIS A 562 -0.40 6.27 16.19
N PHE A 563 0.55 7.02 15.64
CA PHE A 563 0.56 8.50 15.66
C PHE A 563 -0.17 9.16 14.49
N SER A 564 -0.64 8.41 13.48
CA SER A 564 -1.21 9.01 12.27
C SER A 564 -2.46 9.84 12.60
N THR A 565 -2.59 11.04 12.02
CA THR A 565 -3.71 11.96 12.29
C THR A 565 -4.46 12.34 11.01
N ILE A 566 -5.63 12.98 11.15
CA ILE A 566 -6.24 13.77 10.07
C ILE A 566 -6.17 15.23 10.49
N LYS A 567 -5.52 16.05 9.67
CA LYS A 567 -5.33 17.46 9.97
C LYS A 567 -6.56 18.26 9.55
N LYS A 568 -6.97 19.22 10.39
CA LYS A 568 -8.02 20.18 10.02
C LYS A 568 -7.57 20.99 8.80
N SER A 569 -8.51 21.25 7.90
CA SER A 569 -8.23 22.06 6.71
C SER A 569 -8.18 23.56 7.04
N SER A 570 -7.41 24.31 6.27
CA SER A 570 -7.40 25.78 6.35
C SER A 570 -8.66 26.36 5.69
N ASN A 571 -8.97 27.63 5.97
CA ASN A 571 -10.11 28.34 5.34
C ASN A 571 -9.97 28.49 3.81
N ASN A 572 -8.84 28.07 3.22
CA ASN A 572 -8.51 28.24 1.81
C ASN A 572 -8.45 26.92 1.01
N SER A 573 -9.10 25.86 1.51
CA SER A 573 -9.13 24.52 0.90
C SER A 573 -9.39 24.52 -0.61
N LYS A 574 -10.42 25.26 -1.05
CA LYS A 574 -10.79 25.34 -2.47
C LYS A 574 -9.64 25.82 -3.37
N ASN A 575 -8.86 26.80 -2.92
CA ASN A 575 -7.72 27.31 -3.68
C ASN A 575 -6.58 26.29 -3.70
N ARG A 576 -6.34 25.57 -2.59
CA ARG A 576 -5.31 24.53 -2.54
C ARG A 576 -5.63 23.36 -3.46
N VAL A 577 -6.89 22.91 -3.47
CA VAL A 577 -7.39 21.89 -4.41
C VAL A 577 -7.18 22.34 -5.86
N ARG A 578 -7.56 23.58 -6.20
CA ARG A 578 -7.33 24.15 -7.53
C ARG A 578 -5.85 24.14 -7.91
N ASP A 579 -4.98 24.59 -7.02
CA ASP A 579 -3.55 24.69 -7.30
C ASP A 579 -2.93 23.28 -7.51
N ASN A 580 -3.36 22.29 -6.73
CA ASN A 580 -2.95 20.89 -6.92
C ASN A 580 -3.52 20.28 -8.22
N LEU A 581 -4.75 20.63 -8.61
CA LEU A 581 -5.32 20.21 -9.90
C LEU A 581 -4.56 20.82 -11.09
N LEU A 582 -4.14 22.09 -10.99
CA LEU A 582 -3.31 22.75 -12.00
C LEU A 582 -1.95 22.07 -12.11
N GLU A 583 -1.30 21.78 -10.99
CA GLU A 583 -0.02 21.05 -10.97
C GLU A 583 -0.17 19.66 -11.61
N ALA A 584 -1.20 18.91 -11.24
CA ALA A 584 -1.49 17.61 -11.82
C ALA A 584 -1.71 17.69 -13.34
N LEU A 585 -2.46 18.69 -13.81
CA LEU A 585 -2.72 18.92 -15.24
C LEU A 585 -1.41 19.18 -15.99
N ASP A 586 -0.56 20.07 -15.46
CA ASP A 586 0.73 20.41 -16.06
C ASP A 586 1.68 19.20 -16.12
N GLN A 587 1.69 18.36 -15.07
CA GLN A 587 2.46 17.11 -15.05
C GLN A 587 2.00 16.13 -16.13
N TRP A 588 0.69 15.91 -16.28
CA TRP A 588 0.15 15.01 -17.30
C TRP A 588 0.35 15.53 -18.72
N ILE A 589 0.19 16.83 -18.95
CA ILE A 589 0.54 17.46 -20.24
C ILE A 589 2.01 17.22 -20.56
N SER A 590 2.90 17.50 -19.60
CA SER A 590 4.35 17.32 -19.78
C SER A 590 4.72 15.87 -20.08
N TYR A 591 4.03 14.92 -19.46
CA TYR A 591 4.19 13.49 -19.74
C TYR A 591 3.89 13.15 -21.20
N THR A 592 2.88 13.77 -21.82
CA THR A 592 2.50 13.46 -23.21
C THR A 592 3.55 13.85 -24.25
N PHE A 593 4.35 14.91 -24.01
CA PHE A 593 5.34 15.39 -24.98
C PHE A 593 6.44 14.39 -25.28
N ASN A 594 6.77 13.53 -24.31
CA ASN A 594 7.83 12.53 -24.46
C ASN A 594 7.28 11.12 -24.74
N GLN A 595 5.96 10.96 -24.82
CA GLN A 595 5.33 9.65 -24.95
C GLN A 595 5.12 9.26 -26.41
N LYS A 596 5.55 8.03 -26.73
CA LYS A 596 5.43 7.43 -28.06
C LYS A 596 4.34 6.35 -28.15
N SER A 597 3.98 5.73 -27.03
CA SER A 597 2.93 4.70 -27.01
C SER A 597 1.56 5.33 -27.19
N VAL A 598 0.82 4.88 -28.21
CA VAL A 598 -0.58 5.28 -28.50
C VAL A 598 -1.47 5.02 -27.29
N GLU A 599 -1.36 3.84 -26.69
CA GLU A 599 -2.15 3.44 -25.53
C GLU A 599 -1.91 4.35 -24.32
N LEU A 600 -0.65 4.68 -24.05
CA LEU A 600 -0.28 5.58 -22.95
C LEU A 600 -0.71 7.03 -23.22
N LEU A 601 -0.70 7.47 -24.48
CA LEU A 601 -1.25 8.77 -24.88
C LEU A 601 -2.78 8.82 -24.71
N GLU A 602 -3.48 7.75 -25.06
CA GLU A 602 -4.94 7.65 -24.83
C GLU A 602 -5.29 7.67 -23.35
N ALA A 603 -4.53 6.95 -22.52
CA ALA A 603 -4.69 6.99 -21.07
C ALA A 603 -4.46 8.39 -20.52
N ALA A 604 -3.34 9.04 -20.89
CA ALA A 604 -3.04 10.41 -20.46
C ALA A 604 -4.10 11.41 -20.90
N LEU A 605 -4.62 11.30 -22.13
CA LEU A 605 -5.67 12.16 -22.66
C LEU A 605 -6.96 12.06 -21.83
N ARG A 606 -7.35 10.86 -21.39
CA ARG A 606 -8.53 10.68 -20.51
C ARG A 606 -8.36 11.44 -19.20
N ILE A 607 -7.17 11.37 -18.61
CA ILE A 607 -6.84 12.03 -17.34
C ILE A 607 -6.83 13.55 -17.51
N ILE A 608 -6.19 14.07 -18.57
CA ILE A 608 -6.17 15.51 -18.89
C ILE A 608 -7.59 16.05 -19.04
N LYS A 609 -8.47 15.33 -19.75
CA LYS A 609 -9.88 15.72 -19.90
C LYS A 609 -10.62 15.75 -18.56
N PHE A 610 -10.39 14.77 -17.70
CA PHE A 610 -10.94 14.75 -16.36
C PHE A 610 -10.49 15.96 -15.54
N LEU A 611 -9.18 16.21 -15.45
CA LEU A 611 -8.63 17.34 -14.71
C LEU A 611 -9.16 18.70 -15.22
N ASN A 612 -9.29 18.86 -16.53
CA ASN A 612 -9.92 20.04 -17.13
C ASN A 612 -11.39 20.22 -16.74
N SER A 613 -12.15 19.13 -16.69
CA SER A 613 -13.56 19.20 -16.26
C SER A 613 -13.68 19.66 -14.81
N GLU A 614 -12.79 19.20 -13.92
CA GLU A 614 -12.78 19.62 -12.52
C GLU A 614 -12.26 21.05 -12.34
N LEU A 615 -11.33 21.51 -13.18
CA LEU A 615 -10.86 22.90 -13.16
C LEU A 615 -11.92 23.90 -13.62
N THR A 616 -12.93 23.47 -14.37
CA THR A 616 -13.98 24.36 -14.91
C THR A 616 -14.79 25.04 -13.80
N SER A 617 -14.91 24.45 -12.61
CA SER A 617 -15.55 25.08 -11.46
C SER A 617 -14.77 26.27 -10.88
N TYR A 618 -13.56 26.54 -11.38
CA TYR A 618 -12.67 27.64 -10.95
C TYR A 618 -12.40 28.64 -12.09
N PHE A 619 -13.32 28.75 -13.06
CA PHE A 619 -13.21 29.62 -14.23
C PHE A 619 -13.06 31.11 -13.87
N ASP A 620 -13.46 31.54 -12.67
CA ASP A 620 -13.27 32.89 -12.16
C ASP A 620 -11.78 33.26 -11.96
N ASN A 621 -10.88 32.27 -11.93
CA ASN A 621 -9.44 32.51 -11.80
C ASN A 621 -8.74 32.62 -13.18
N PRO A 622 -8.04 33.74 -13.47
CA PRO A 622 -7.32 33.92 -14.74
C PRO A 622 -6.26 32.85 -15.05
N LYS A 623 -5.60 32.29 -14.03
CA LYS A 623 -4.62 31.19 -14.22
C LYS A 623 -5.32 29.93 -14.72
N VAL A 624 -6.52 29.64 -14.21
CA VAL A 624 -7.32 28.50 -14.64
C VAL A 624 -7.80 28.68 -16.07
N ILE A 625 -8.31 29.85 -16.43
CA ILE A 625 -8.69 30.15 -17.83
C ILE A 625 -7.51 29.88 -18.78
N LYS A 626 -6.32 30.39 -18.44
CA LYS A 626 -5.12 30.17 -19.25
C LYS A 626 -4.78 28.68 -19.40
N ALA A 627 -4.85 27.92 -18.31
CA ALA A 627 -4.59 26.48 -18.31
C ALA A 627 -5.63 25.71 -19.12
N LEU A 628 -6.93 26.04 -18.99
CA LEU A 628 -8.02 25.43 -19.75
C LEU A 628 -7.88 25.69 -21.26
N VAL A 629 -7.53 26.91 -21.66
CA VAL A 629 -7.28 27.25 -23.07
C VAL A 629 -6.07 26.48 -23.62
N GLY A 630 -4.95 26.47 -22.89
CA GLY A 630 -3.74 25.76 -23.32
C GLY A 630 -3.95 24.25 -23.44
N SER A 631 -4.60 23.65 -22.46
CA SER A 631 -4.91 22.22 -22.45
C SER A 631 -5.94 21.82 -23.50
N ALA A 632 -6.90 22.69 -23.86
CA ALA A 632 -7.84 22.42 -24.94
C ALA A 632 -7.14 22.28 -26.31
N ILE A 633 -6.12 23.11 -26.56
CA ILE A 633 -5.28 23.00 -27.76
C ILE A 633 -4.56 21.64 -27.77
N ILE A 634 -3.92 21.28 -26.65
CA ILE A 634 -3.19 20.01 -26.50
C ILE A 634 -4.13 18.80 -26.67
N ILE A 635 -5.34 18.85 -26.09
CA ILE A 635 -6.35 17.80 -26.26
C ILE A 635 -6.64 17.59 -27.75
N ASN A 636 -6.91 18.67 -28.49
CA ASN A 636 -7.21 18.59 -29.92
C ASN A 636 -6.02 18.03 -30.72
N ASP A 637 -4.80 18.47 -30.40
CA ASP A 637 -3.59 17.96 -31.05
C ASP A 637 -3.37 16.46 -30.79
N LEU A 638 -3.58 16.01 -29.56
CA LEU A 638 -3.50 14.60 -29.19
C LEU A 638 -4.59 13.76 -29.88
N GLU A 639 -5.82 14.25 -29.95
CA GLU A 639 -6.90 13.56 -30.67
C GLU A 639 -6.59 13.42 -32.16
N MET A 640 -6.08 14.48 -32.79
CA MET A 640 -5.63 14.42 -34.19
C MET A 640 -4.48 13.43 -34.39
N LYS A 641 -3.50 13.43 -33.49
CA LYS A 641 -2.36 12.49 -33.52
C LYS A 641 -2.84 11.04 -33.41
N LEU A 642 -3.66 10.74 -32.40
CA LEU A 642 -4.23 9.41 -32.16
C LEU A 642 -5.08 8.93 -33.33
N LYS A 643 -5.88 9.84 -33.95
CA LYS A 643 -6.67 9.50 -35.14
C LYS A 643 -5.77 9.09 -36.30
N ARG A 644 -4.67 9.81 -36.55
CA ARG A 644 -3.70 9.47 -37.60
C ARG A 644 -3.01 8.14 -37.34
N GLU A 645 -2.56 7.90 -36.11
CA GLU A 645 -1.90 6.64 -35.72
C GLU A 645 -2.84 5.44 -35.84
N ARG A 646 -4.12 5.58 -35.47
CA ARG A 646 -5.13 4.52 -35.65
C ARG A 646 -5.38 4.20 -37.12
N THR A 647 -5.43 5.20 -37.99
CA THR A 647 -5.59 4.98 -39.44
C THR A 647 -4.39 4.22 -40.00
N LEU A 648 -3.17 4.58 -39.59
CA LEU A 648 -1.95 3.87 -40.01
C LEU A 648 -1.84 2.44 -39.46
N LEU A 649 -2.48 2.13 -38.33
CA LEU A 649 -2.52 0.78 -37.77
C LEU A 649 -3.63 -0.09 -38.38
N SER A 650 -4.62 0.53 -39.03
CA SER A 650 -5.72 -0.16 -39.71
C SER A 650 -5.45 -0.44 -41.21
N GLU A 651 -4.44 0.22 -41.77
CA GLU A 651 -3.88 -0.02 -43.10
C GLU A 651 -2.72 -1.02 -43.01
#